data_AF-A0A8H4NYQ7-F1
#
_entry.id   AF-A0A8H4NYQ7-F1
#
_cell.length_a   1.000
_cell.length_b   1.000
_cell.length_c   1.000
_cell.angle_alpha   90.00
_cell.angle_beta   90.00
_cell.angle_gamma   90.00
#
_symmetry.space_group_name_H-M   'P 1'
#
loop_
_entity.id
_entity.type
_entity.pdbx_description
1 polymer ?
#
loop_
_entity_poly.entity_id
_entity_poly.type
_entity_poly.pdbx_seq_one_letter_code
_entity_poly.pdbx_strand_id
1 'polypeptide(L)'
;MASQHPDFDALPLDKNGPHGNAWGLWGPDDQLGTLNHLVDEVVSQAARENIRTGSRLSLNWSMTGASYPKFARKNLELRTINKAPLKHAHDDEDFVLNQKLYYMGRKAEDFAASDSPNSIHHVSAKGIAGRAVFIDWYSWALAQGLEIDAMSSHEVPFEQIIKTLEFQNMSLDSLRAGDIIVIRFGYLAQYENMEPAKREYFDKLYREKKPDNIGLKPSRELLKFLWNTKIAAICGDSRSLEVWPCKDLEWHLHEWLLAGWGMPIGELFYLEELSKRSSGRAPMDMNLGDLDPDQHIYHGLAQVCKATYSVTSSAATLTMDQSANKDLEPTKIDDKFVEHAPDAYSGLSPEDADFMRQYEGKAGKKVVKKIDYRLLPIMAVLYLLAHIDRGNIGNAKIEGMDKNLGLVGNQYNIASTIFFVPYIIFEVPSNIILKKVRASIWLSFLIISWGIVMTCMGVVQNFRGLLACRVVLGVFEAGFFPGAVFIVSSWYPRHELQQRLAIFYTASAFSGALSGLLAFGIARLDGARGIAGWRWIFLIEGAVTVAAGLVMPLLIIDTPERAKWLSDDEKRFVDLRLRLSGVRASTEEGDKFSWKLLFKTMIDWKIMMGIILAWANSVPNAAFKFTMPQIIKQLGFSTAQSQLLTMPPYVCGGIAAWLSGRFSDRLKWRMPFIVGPMSVLLVALAVLFNYSKNVADNVPAMYVGVMLAQIGIYPLLPGISAWTGNNLAPSWKRSIGLAWLLAAGNLGSIIGTNIFLDREGPRYPTGYGTSLGIICLAVLCALIMEFCLWKSNKSRDQLSEAEIRQRYSQEELDAMGERSPLYKYTL
;
A
#
# COMPACT_ATOMS: atom_id res chain seq x y z
N MET A 1 -20.88 -15.43 -36.99
CA MET A 1 -21.15 -16.81 -37.45
C MET A 1 -20.72 -17.73 -36.32
N ALA A 2 -21.63 -18.50 -35.74
CA ALA A 2 -21.24 -19.53 -34.78
C ALA A 2 -20.42 -20.57 -35.56
N SER A 3 -19.09 -20.53 -35.42
CA SER A 3 -18.24 -21.60 -35.95
C SER A 3 -18.66 -22.88 -35.23
N GLN A 4 -19.09 -23.85 -36.02
CA GLN A 4 -19.45 -25.18 -35.52
C GLN A 4 -18.22 -25.74 -34.80
N HIS A 5 -18.34 -26.08 -33.52
CA HIS A 5 -17.22 -26.66 -32.76
C HIS A 5 -16.75 -27.93 -33.50
N PRO A 6 -15.50 -27.97 -34.00
CA PRO A 6 -15.03 -29.08 -34.82
C PRO A 6 -14.98 -30.37 -33.99
N ASP A 7 -15.17 -31.52 -34.64
CA ASP A 7 -14.85 -32.81 -34.03
C ASP A 7 -13.33 -32.91 -33.82
N PHE A 8 -12.90 -33.71 -32.85
CA PHE A 8 -11.49 -33.90 -32.52
C PHE A 8 -10.65 -34.31 -33.75
N ASP A 9 -11.21 -35.14 -34.63
CA ASP A 9 -10.54 -35.64 -35.84
C ASP A 9 -10.34 -34.54 -36.92
N ALA A 10 -10.91 -33.35 -36.72
CA ALA A 10 -10.71 -32.19 -37.58
C ALA A 10 -9.59 -31.25 -37.09
N LEU A 11 -8.94 -31.55 -35.97
CA LEU A 11 -7.75 -30.82 -35.49
C LEU A 11 -6.49 -31.29 -36.21
N PRO A 12 -5.48 -30.42 -36.42
CA PRO A 12 -5.44 -29.02 -36.02
C PRO A 12 -6.28 -28.08 -36.92
N LEU A 13 -6.79 -26.99 -36.34
CA LEU A 13 -7.56 -25.98 -37.09
C LEU A 13 -6.71 -25.21 -38.11
N ASP A 14 -5.49 -24.85 -37.73
CA ASP A 14 -4.45 -24.38 -38.67
C ASP A 14 -3.57 -25.56 -39.07
N LYS A 15 -3.65 -25.96 -40.34
CA LYS A 15 -2.84 -27.06 -40.92
C LYS A 15 -1.34 -26.76 -40.95
N ASN A 16 -0.96 -25.48 -40.87
CA ASN A 16 0.44 -25.06 -40.75
C ASN A 16 0.87 -24.91 -39.28
N GLY A 17 -0.07 -25.07 -38.35
CA GLY A 17 0.14 -24.98 -36.93
C GLY A 17 0.60 -26.30 -36.28
N PRO A 18 0.77 -26.29 -34.95
CA PRO A 18 1.17 -27.45 -34.14
C PRO A 18 0.22 -28.63 -34.26
N HIS A 19 0.70 -29.84 -34.03
CA HIS A 19 -0.15 -31.04 -33.98
C HIS A 19 -1.29 -30.87 -32.96
N GLY A 20 -2.53 -31.16 -33.36
CA GLY A 20 -3.69 -31.15 -32.47
C GLY A 20 -4.20 -29.78 -31.98
N ASN A 21 -3.60 -28.66 -32.43
CA ASN A 21 -3.95 -27.33 -31.93
C ASN A 21 -5.33 -26.83 -32.40
N ALA A 22 -6.02 -26.10 -31.53
CA ALA A 22 -7.33 -25.51 -31.78
C ALA A 22 -7.35 -23.97 -31.66
N TRP A 23 -6.19 -23.33 -31.67
CA TRP A 23 -6.09 -21.87 -31.64
C TRP A 23 -6.75 -21.26 -32.87
N GLY A 24 -7.43 -20.13 -32.66
CA GLY A 24 -8.25 -19.46 -33.69
C GLY A 24 -9.72 -19.90 -33.73
N LEU A 25 -10.13 -20.91 -32.96
CA LEU A 25 -11.54 -21.35 -32.88
C LEU A 25 -12.50 -20.21 -32.47
N TRP A 26 -12.08 -19.40 -31.51
CA TRP A 26 -12.83 -18.24 -30.98
C TRP A 26 -12.36 -16.89 -31.57
N GLY A 27 -11.60 -16.94 -32.66
CA GLY A 27 -11.05 -15.77 -33.34
C GLY A 27 -9.53 -15.60 -33.14
N PRO A 28 -8.91 -14.71 -33.93
CA PRO A 28 -7.45 -14.51 -33.94
C PRO A 28 -6.90 -13.88 -32.66
N ASP A 29 -7.75 -13.25 -31.85
CA ASP A 29 -7.38 -12.57 -30.60
C ASP A 29 -7.71 -13.39 -29.35
N ASP A 30 -8.03 -14.68 -29.48
CA ASP A 30 -8.38 -15.54 -28.33
C ASP A 30 -7.21 -15.66 -27.34
N GLN A 31 -7.53 -15.53 -26.05
CA GLN A 31 -6.60 -15.59 -24.93
C GLN A 31 -7.05 -16.55 -23.82
N LEU A 32 -8.20 -17.21 -24.00
CA LEU A 32 -8.88 -17.99 -22.97
C LEU A 32 -8.94 -19.49 -23.31
N GLY A 33 -8.82 -19.86 -24.59
CA GLY A 33 -8.90 -21.26 -25.01
C GLY A 33 -10.22 -21.89 -24.60
N THR A 34 -10.20 -23.11 -24.07
CA THR A 34 -11.43 -23.83 -23.65
C THR A 34 -12.21 -23.14 -22.54
N LEU A 35 -11.64 -22.15 -21.82
CA LEU A 35 -12.41 -21.34 -20.87
C LEU A 35 -13.50 -20.49 -21.56
N ASN A 36 -13.43 -20.29 -22.88
CA ASN A 36 -14.52 -19.68 -23.65
C ASN A 36 -15.83 -20.50 -23.61
N HIS A 37 -15.80 -21.76 -23.15
CA HIS A 37 -17.00 -22.53 -22.88
C HIS A 37 -17.78 -22.04 -21.62
N LEU A 38 -17.14 -21.29 -20.72
CA LEU A 38 -17.74 -20.75 -19.50
C LEU A 38 -18.44 -19.41 -19.74
N VAL A 39 -19.47 -19.41 -20.59
CA VAL A 39 -20.30 -18.22 -20.83
C VAL A 39 -21.27 -17.98 -19.67
N ASP A 40 -21.72 -16.73 -19.51
CA ASP A 40 -22.63 -16.32 -18.42
C ASP A 40 -23.86 -17.21 -18.28
N GLU A 41 -24.43 -17.68 -19.40
CA GLU A 41 -25.58 -18.58 -19.40
C GLU A 41 -25.24 -19.95 -18.78
N VAL A 42 -24.12 -20.55 -19.15
CA VAL A 42 -23.65 -21.84 -18.63
C VAL A 42 -23.38 -21.74 -17.14
N VAL A 43 -22.66 -20.70 -16.71
CA VAL A 43 -22.31 -20.50 -15.29
C VAL A 43 -23.55 -20.21 -14.44
N SER A 44 -24.44 -19.34 -14.93
CA SER A 44 -25.68 -18.99 -14.21
C SER A 44 -26.68 -20.15 -14.15
N GLN A 45 -26.77 -20.99 -15.18
CA GLN A 45 -27.58 -22.20 -15.17
C GLN A 45 -27.01 -23.22 -14.17
N ALA A 46 -25.69 -23.48 -14.22
CA ALA A 46 -25.03 -24.38 -13.29
C ALA A 46 -25.23 -23.95 -11.83
N ALA A 47 -25.11 -22.65 -11.54
CA ALA A 47 -25.34 -22.11 -10.20
C ALA A 47 -26.78 -22.34 -9.73
N ARG A 48 -27.78 -22.09 -10.59
CA ARG A 48 -29.21 -22.31 -10.27
C ARG A 48 -29.55 -23.78 -10.02
N GLU A 49 -28.96 -24.69 -10.78
CA GLU A 49 -29.30 -26.12 -10.70
C GLU A 49 -28.56 -26.87 -9.56
N ASN A 50 -27.31 -26.48 -9.26
CA ASN A 50 -26.42 -27.28 -8.43
C ASN A 50 -26.17 -26.70 -7.03
N ILE A 51 -26.32 -25.39 -6.81
CA ILE A 51 -26.12 -24.80 -5.48
C ILE A 51 -27.37 -25.03 -4.62
N ARG A 52 -27.28 -25.96 -3.67
CA ARG A 52 -28.39 -26.29 -2.74
C ARG A 52 -28.17 -25.81 -1.32
N THR A 53 -26.97 -26.04 -0.77
CA THR A 53 -26.66 -25.78 0.65
C THR A 53 -25.87 -24.49 0.88
N GLY A 54 -25.23 -23.95 -0.17
CA GLY A 54 -24.31 -22.81 -0.06
C GLY A 54 -22.99 -23.13 0.66
N SER A 55 -22.75 -24.40 1.02
CA SER A 55 -21.51 -24.85 1.66
C SER A 55 -20.31 -24.59 0.74
N ARG A 56 -19.23 -24.09 1.33
CA ARG A 56 -17.98 -23.83 0.62
C ARG A 56 -16.91 -24.79 1.10
N LEU A 57 -16.08 -25.23 0.17
CA LEU A 57 -14.94 -26.10 0.44
C LEU A 57 -13.69 -25.48 -0.19
N SER A 58 -12.63 -25.33 0.61
CA SER A 58 -11.32 -24.99 0.09
C SER A 58 -10.67 -26.23 -0.50
N LEU A 59 -10.19 -26.13 -1.74
CA LEU A 59 -9.36 -27.17 -2.37
C LEU A 59 -7.86 -26.84 -2.26
N ASN A 60 -7.50 -25.85 -1.44
CA ASN A 60 -6.10 -25.48 -1.23
C ASN A 60 -5.41 -26.53 -0.38
N TRP A 61 -4.24 -26.98 -0.83
CA TRP A 61 -3.35 -27.76 0.02
C TRP A 61 -2.63 -26.86 1.04
N SER A 62 -2.38 -27.37 2.25
CA SER A 62 -1.75 -26.59 3.31
C SER A 62 -0.37 -26.06 2.88
N MET A 63 -0.05 -24.81 3.25
CA MET A 63 1.28 -24.24 3.00
C MET A 63 2.41 -25.04 3.69
N THR A 64 2.09 -25.77 4.75
CA THR A 64 3.03 -26.69 5.43
C THR A 64 2.96 -28.11 4.89
N GLY A 65 1.95 -28.47 4.09
CA GLY A 65 1.82 -29.83 3.52
C GLY A 65 3.02 -30.19 2.63
N ALA A 66 3.57 -29.21 1.92
CA ALA A 66 4.77 -29.38 1.08
C ALA A 66 6.11 -29.28 1.84
N SER A 67 6.09 -29.11 3.17
CA SER A 67 7.33 -28.94 3.95
C SER A 67 8.22 -30.18 3.94
N TYR A 68 7.65 -31.38 3.78
CA TYR A 68 8.38 -32.65 3.74
C TYR A 68 7.61 -33.76 2.99
N PRO A 69 8.16 -34.39 1.92
CA PRO A 69 9.35 -34.05 1.12
C PRO A 69 9.25 -32.72 0.34
N LYS A 70 10.40 -32.10 0.08
CA LYS A 70 10.48 -30.69 -0.32
C LYS A 70 10.18 -30.39 -1.78
N PHE A 71 9.78 -31.35 -2.62
CA PHE A 71 9.57 -31.14 -4.06
C PHE A 71 10.74 -30.42 -4.79
N ALA A 72 11.99 -30.53 -4.27
CA ALA A 72 13.16 -29.70 -4.64
C ALA A 72 13.00 -28.17 -4.40
N ARG A 73 11.93 -27.75 -3.73
CA ARG A 73 11.65 -26.38 -3.31
C ARG A 73 12.33 -26.08 -1.98
N LYS A 74 12.79 -24.85 -1.80
CA LYS A 74 13.13 -24.35 -0.46
C LYS A 74 11.84 -24.27 0.36
N ASN A 75 11.92 -24.40 1.69
CA ASN A 75 10.80 -24.06 2.57
C ASN A 75 10.24 -22.69 2.15
N LEU A 76 8.93 -22.49 2.30
CA LEU A 76 8.39 -21.14 2.34
C LEU A 76 9.06 -20.43 3.53
N GLU A 77 10.18 -19.76 3.27
CA GLU A 77 10.70 -18.77 4.19
C GLU A 77 9.69 -17.64 4.17
N LEU A 78 8.75 -17.66 5.12
CA LEU A 78 7.86 -16.55 5.36
C LEU A 78 8.68 -15.42 5.99
N ARG A 79 9.42 -14.71 5.15
CA ARG A 79 10.03 -13.45 5.52
C ARG A 79 8.90 -12.43 5.51
N THR A 80 8.53 -11.93 6.67
CA THR A 80 7.64 -10.77 6.78
C THR A 80 8.38 -9.55 6.26
N ILE A 81 8.31 -9.33 4.94
CA ILE A 81 8.87 -8.14 4.31
C ILE A 81 7.83 -7.04 4.44
N ASN A 82 8.14 -6.00 5.21
CA ASN A 82 7.36 -4.77 5.22
C ASN A 82 7.44 -4.13 3.83
N LYS A 83 6.44 -4.37 2.96
CA LYS A 83 6.36 -3.92 1.56
C LYS A 83 6.09 -2.42 1.40
N ALA A 84 6.66 -1.59 2.26
CA ALA A 84 6.66 -0.14 2.09
C ALA A 84 7.70 0.40 1.09
N PRO A 85 8.80 -0.32 0.72
CA PRO A 85 9.69 0.19 -0.33
C PRO A 85 9.95 -0.72 -1.55
N LEU A 86 9.58 -2.01 -1.56
CA LEU A 86 9.92 -2.91 -2.68
C LEU A 86 8.72 -3.12 -3.62
N LYS A 87 8.66 -2.32 -4.70
CA LYS A 87 7.84 -2.65 -5.88
C LYS A 87 8.79 -3.17 -6.97
N HIS A 88 9.09 -4.46 -7.02
CA HIS A 88 9.28 -5.29 -8.22
C HIS A 88 9.34 -6.75 -7.74
N ALA A 89 8.39 -7.57 -8.18
CA ALA A 89 8.52 -9.02 -8.18
C ALA A 89 8.99 -9.37 -9.59
N HIS A 90 10.12 -10.06 -9.71
CA HIS A 90 10.49 -10.76 -10.92
C HIS A 90 10.25 -12.23 -10.62
N ASP A 91 9.23 -12.81 -11.24
CA ASP A 91 9.22 -14.25 -11.50
C ASP A 91 9.62 -14.42 -12.96
N ASP A 92 10.56 -15.36 -13.15
CA ASP A 92 10.95 -16.06 -14.38
C ASP A 92 12.07 -15.48 -15.27
N GLU A 93 13.27 -16.06 -15.09
CA GLU A 93 14.17 -16.42 -16.17
C GLU A 93 13.66 -17.72 -16.85
N ASP A 94 13.64 -17.72 -18.19
CA ASP A 94 13.29 -18.86 -19.05
C ASP A 94 14.55 -19.50 -19.66
N PHE A 95 14.63 -20.83 -19.57
CA PHE A 95 15.63 -21.65 -20.26
C PHE A 95 15.06 -22.18 -21.57
N VAL A 96 15.83 -22.01 -22.64
CA VAL A 96 15.53 -22.43 -24.02
C VAL A 96 15.49 -23.95 -24.14
N LEU A 97 14.34 -24.49 -24.59
CA LEU A 97 14.20 -25.83 -25.16
C LEU A 97 13.66 -25.74 -26.59
N ASN A 98 14.21 -26.56 -27.47
CA ASN A 98 14.40 -26.26 -28.88
C ASN A 98 13.23 -26.68 -29.79
N GLN A 99 11.96 -26.43 -29.42
CA GLN A 99 10.81 -26.60 -30.32
C GLN A 99 9.73 -25.51 -30.12
N LYS A 100 9.18 -25.05 -31.25
CA LYS A 100 8.53 -23.74 -31.44
C LYS A 100 7.05 -23.69 -31.01
N LEU A 101 6.74 -23.79 -29.72
CA LEU A 101 5.43 -23.42 -29.14
C LEU A 101 5.56 -23.01 -27.68
N TYR A 102 4.93 -21.90 -27.29
CA TYR A 102 4.84 -21.48 -25.90
C TYR A 102 3.37 -21.30 -25.46
N TYR A 103 3.19 -21.26 -24.13
CA TYR A 103 1.94 -21.20 -23.36
C TYR A 103 0.83 -20.37 -24.03
N MET A 104 -0.37 -20.94 -24.12
CA MET A 104 -1.54 -20.29 -24.76
C MET A 104 -1.32 -19.88 -26.24
N GLY A 105 -0.56 -20.67 -27.01
CA GLY A 105 -0.35 -20.45 -28.45
C GLY A 105 0.58 -19.28 -28.81
N ARG A 106 1.25 -18.67 -27.83
CA ARG A 106 2.19 -17.54 -28.02
C ARG A 106 3.63 -18.03 -28.19
N LYS A 107 4.54 -17.16 -28.62
CA LYS A 107 6.00 -17.36 -28.51
C LYS A 107 6.58 -16.57 -27.35
N ALA A 108 7.74 -16.98 -26.81
CA ALA A 108 8.50 -16.24 -25.80
C ALA A 108 8.69 -14.75 -26.17
N GLU A 109 8.97 -14.46 -27.44
CA GLU A 109 9.13 -13.11 -27.98
C GLU A 109 7.84 -12.27 -27.88
N ASP A 110 6.67 -12.91 -28.02
CA ASP A 110 5.37 -12.23 -27.93
C ASP A 110 5.03 -11.80 -26.49
N PHE A 111 5.56 -12.53 -25.49
CA PHE A 111 5.43 -12.15 -24.08
C PHE A 111 6.28 -10.93 -23.73
N ALA A 112 7.46 -10.79 -24.34
CA ALA A 112 8.34 -9.64 -24.13
C ALA A 112 7.83 -8.36 -24.80
N ALA A 113 7.01 -8.49 -25.86
CA ALA A 113 6.55 -7.37 -26.68
C ALA A 113 5.14 -6.86 -26.34
N SER A 114 4.40 -7.50 -25.43
CA SER A 114 3.00 -7.16 -25.12
C SER A 114 2.81 -6.62 -23.69
N ASP A 115 2.12 -5.49 -23.57
CA ASP A 115 1.71 -4.90 -22.28
C ASP A 115 0.53 -5.63 -21.61
N SER A 116 -0.11 -6.59 -22.31
CA SER A 116 -1.25 -7.36 -21.81
C SER A 116 -0.83 -8.80 -21.52
N PRO A 117 -0.73 -9.22 -20.25
CA PRO A 117 -0.22 -10.53 -19.90
C PRO A 117 -1.27 -11.63 -20.18
N ASN A 118 -1.08 -12.41 -21.25
CA ASN A 118 -1.77 -13.69 -21.45
C ASN A 118 -1.11 -14.78 -20.58
N SER A 119 -1.13 -14.57 -19.26
CA SER A 119 -0.52 -15.47 -18.29
C SER A 119 -1.53 -15.92 -17.24
N ILE A 120 -1.14 -16.92 -16.47
CA ILE A 120 -1.90 -17.42 -15.33
C ILE A 120 -2.30 -16.32 -14.33
N HIS A 121 -1.60 -15.18 -14.35
CA HIS A 121 -1.95 -13.99 -13.56
C HIS A 121 -3.31 -13.39 -13.96
N HIS A 122 -3.68 -13.42 -15.25
CA HIS A 122 -4.97 -12.90 -15.72
C HIS A 122 -6.13 -13.78 -15.22
N VAL A 123 -5.97 -15.10 -15.34
CA VAL A 123 -6.93 -16.10 -14.86
C VAL A 123 -7.01 -16.08 -13.33
N SER A 124 -5.87 -15.97 -12.64
CA SER A 124 -5.80 -15.86 -11.17
C SER A 124 -6.45 -14.58 -10.63
N ALA A 125 -6.27 -13.45 -11.32
CA ALA A 125 -6.87 -12.18 -10.89
C ALA A 125 -8.40 -12.15 -11.00
N LYS A 126 -8.98 -12.92 -11.94
CA LYS A 126 -10.43 -12.98 -12.18
C LYS A 126 -11.11 -14.20 -11.58
N GLY A 127 -10.37 -15.29 -11.38
CA GLY A 127 -10.90 -16.59 -10.99
C GLY A 127 -11.61 -17.32 -12.13
N ILE A 128 -11.80 -18.63 -11.97
CA ILE A 128 -12.63 -19.46 -12.84
C ILE A 128 -13.89 -19.82 -12.07
N ALA A 129 -15.06 -19.61 -12.68
CA ALA A 129 -16.34 -20.01 -12.12
C ALA A 129 -17.05 -20.93 -13.12
N GLY A 130 -17.48 -22.10 -12.66
CA GLY A 130 -18.12 -23.11 -13.51
C GLY A 130 -18.63 -24.28 -12.67
N ARG A 131 -19.26 -25.26 -13.34
CA ARG A 131 -19.70 -26.50 -12.72
C ARG A 131 -18.52 -27.47 -12.63
N ALA A 132 -18.17 -27.93 -11.43
CA ALA A 132 -17.16 -28.96 -11.26
C ALA A 132 -17.79 -30.35 -11.11
N VAL A 133 -17.26 -31.33 -11.83
CA VAL A 133 -17.62 -32.75 -11.73
C VAL A 133 -16.48 -33.49 -11.03
N PHE A 134 -16.76 -34.06 -9.86
CA PHE A 134 -15.77 -34.73 -9.02
C PHE A 134 -15.74 -36.23 -9.26
N ILE A 135 -14.57 -36.75 -9.67
CA ILE A 135 -14.31 -38.14 -9.98
C ILE A 135 -13.34 -38.72 -8.94
N ASP A 136 -13.86 -39.57 -8.05
CA ASP A 136 -13.08 -40.15 -6.95
C ASP A 136 -12.50 -41.53 -7.32
N TRP A 137 -11.54 -41.51 -8.25
CA TRP A 137 -10.92 -42.73 -8.77
C TRP A 137 -10.23 -43.52 -7.66
N TYR A 138 -9.58 -42.86 -6.72
CA TYR A 138 -8.87 -43.54 -5.64
C TYR A 138 -9.80 -44.37 -4.74
N SER A 139 -10.97 -43.82 -4.38
CA SER A 139 -11.98 -44.57 -3.61
C SER A 139 -12.54 -45.77 -4.39
N TRP A 140 -12.76 -45.61 -5.70
CA TRP A 140 -13.14 -46.71 -6.57
C TRP A 140 -12.06 -47.79 -6.63
N ALA A 141 -10.80 -47.41 -6.85
CA ALA A 141 -9.66 -48.33 -6.94
C ALA A 141 -9.49 -49.15 -5.65
N LEU A 142 -9.60 -48.50 -4.48
CA LEU A 142 -9.60 -49.18 -3.19
C LEU A 142 -10.79 -50.14 -3.03
N ALA A 143 -11.98 -49.76 -3.50
CA ALA A 143 -13.17 -50.63 -3.45
C ALA A 143 -13.05 -51.85 -4.38
N GLN A 144 -12.26 -51.77 -5.45
CA GLN A 144 -11.90 -52.90 -6.32
C GLN A 144 -10.75 -53.76 -5.75
N GLY A 145 -10.19 -53.40 -4.59
CA GLY A 145 -9.07 -54.13 -3.98
C GLY A 145 -7.73 -53.92 -4.70
N LEU A 146 -7.58 -52.82 -5.46
CA LEU A 146 -6.31 -52.49 -6.12
C LEU A 146 -5.30 -51.96 -5.10
N GLU A 147 -4.09 -52.51 -5.10
CA GLU A 147 -2.96 -51.94 -4.37
C GLU A 147 -2.37 -50.78 -5.18
N ILE A 148 -2.60 -49.55 -4.72
CA ILE A 148 -2.18 -48.33 -5.42
C ILE A 148 -1.01 -47.69 -4.67
N ASP A 149 0.16 -47.62 -5.31
CA ASP A 149 1.24 -46.72 -4.89
C ASP A 149 1.19 -45.44 -5.71
N ALA A 150 0.66 -44.37 -5.13
CA ALA A 150 0.52 -43.08 -5.82
C ALA A 150 1.88 -42.41 -6.12
N MET A 151 2.97 -42.90 -5.51
CA MET A 151 4.33 -42.43 -5.76
C MET A 151 5.05 -43.21 -6.88
N SER A 152 4.34 -44.12 -7.54
CA SER A 152 4.81 -44.90 -8.69
C SER A 152 4.24 -44.38 -10.00
N SER A 153 4.73 -44.89 -11.13
CA SER A 153 4.24 -44.57 -12.48
C SER A 153 2.96 -45.36 -12.81
N HIS A 154 2.00 -45.34 -11.87
CA HIS A 154 0.72 -46.00 -12.02
C HIS A 154 -0.14 -45.25 -13.06
N GLU A 155 -0.49 -45.95 -14.12
CA GLU A 155 -1.31 -45.41 -15.21
C GLU A 155 -2.78 -45.55 -14.85
N VAL A 156 -3.55 -44.46 -14.92
CA VAL A 156 -5.02 -44.47 -14.78
C VAL A 156 -5.65 -44.38 -16.17
N PRO A 157 -6.12 -45.51 -16.77
CA PRO A 157 -6.73 -45.52 -18.09
C PRO A 157 -8.09 -44.83 -18.11
N PHE A 158 -8.47 -44.30 -19.27
CA PHE A 158 -9.75 -43.62 -19.45
C PHE A 158 -10.95 -44.55 -19.15
N GLU A 159 -10.83 -45.84 -19.41
CA GLU A 159 -11.87 -46.83 -19.09
C GLU A 159 -12.14 -46.91 -17.57
N GLN A 160 -11.12 -46.69 -16.74
CA GLN A 160 -11.29 -46.66 -15.28
C GLN A 160 -11.98 -45.38 -14.81
N ILE A 161 -11.79 -44.26 -15.52
CA ILE A 161 -12.54 -43.02 -15.25
C ILE A 161 -14.03 -43.24 -15.53
N ILE A 162 -14.37 -43.92 -16.62
CA ILE A 162 -15.75 -44.29 -16.93
C ILE A 162 -16.35 -45.18 -15.83
N LYS A 163 -15.63 -46.24 -15.43
CA LYS A 163 -16.06 -47.13 -14.33
C LYS A 163 -16.21 -46.40 -13.00
N THR A 164 -15.38 -45.39 -12.75
CA THR A 164 -15.48 -44.56 -11.54
C THR A 164 -16.73 -43.70 -11.57
N LEU A 165 -17.07 -43.10 -12.71
CA LEU A 165 -18.34 -42.38 -12.88
C LEU A 165 -19.53 -43.31 -12.62
N GLU A 166 -19.52 -44.51 -13.20
CA GLU A 166 -20.57 -45.51 -12.96
C GLU A 166 -20.69 -45.88 -11.48
N PHE A 167 -19.56 -46.05 -10.79
CA PHE A 167 -19.50 -46.29 -9.34
C PHE A 167 -20.08 -45.13 -8.51
N GLN A 168 -19.95 -43.90 -9.00
CA GLN A 168 -20.54 -42.70 -8.41
C GLN A 168 -21.99 -42.44 -8.88
N ASN A 169 -22.63 -43.40 -9.56
CA ASN A 169 -23.96 -43.28 -10.18
C ASN A 169 -24.06 -42.15 -11.22
N MET A 170 -22.97 -41.92 -11.95
CA MET A 170 -22.87 -40.96 -13.05
C MET A 170 -22.53 -41.68 -14.36
N SER A 171 -22.77 -41.02 -15.49
CA SER A 171 -22.37 -41.49 -16.82
C SER A 171 -21.67 -40.36 -17.59
N LEU A 172 -21.09 -40.68 -18.75
CA LEU A 172 -20.52 -39.67 -19.63
C LEU A 172 -21.55 -38.60 -20.05
N ASP A 173 -22.83 -38.98 -20.20
CA ASP A 173 -23.93 -38.06 -20.54
C ASP A 173 -24.27 -37.08 -19.39
N SER A 174 -23.75 -37.31 -18.19
CA SER A 174 -23.92 -36.38 -17.07
C SER A 174 -23.05 -35.13 -17.23
N LEU A 175 -21.96 -35.25 -18.00
CA LEU A 175 -21.07 -34.15 -18.32
C LEU A 175 -21.67 -33.27 -19.43
N ARG A 176 -21.43 -31.97 -19.32
CA ARG A 176 -22.00 -30.95 -20.20
C ARG A 176 -20.89 -29.98 -20.63
N ALA A 177 -21.15 -29.25 -21.71
CA ALA A 177 -20.25 -28.23 -22.18
C ALA A 177 -19.98 -27.17 -21.10
N GLY A 178 -18.71 -26.83 -20.91
CA GLY A 178 -18.26 -25.90 -19.87
C GLY A 178 -18.00 -26.55 -18.50
N ASP A 179 -18.12 -27.86 -18.36
CA ASP A 179 -17.76 -28.53 -17.12
C ASP A 179 -16.25 -28.46 -16.82
N ILE A 180 -15.94 -28.48 -15.53
CA ILE A 180 -14.59 -28.59 -14.99
C ILE A 180 -14.45 -29.98 -14.37
N ILE A 181 -13.50 -30.78 -14.83
CA ILE A 181 -13.27 -32.13 -14.29
C ILE A 181 -12.29 -32.06 -13.12
N VAL A 182 -12.63 -32.69 -12.00
CA VAL A 182 -11.79 -32.78 -10.80
C VAL A 182 -11.56 -34.24 -10.45
N ILE A 183 -10.34 -34.74 -10.55
CA ILE A 183 -10.01 -36.16 -10.35
C ILE A 183 -9.15 -36.36 -9.12
N ARG A 184 -9.54 -37.29 -8.25
CA ARG A 184 -8.73 -37.72 -7.10
C ARG A 184 -8.04 -39.05 -7.38
N PHE A 185 -6.72 -38.99 -7.48
CA PHE A 185 -5.80 -40.13 -7.65
C PHE A 185 -5.32 -40.71 -6.32
N GLY A 186 -5.50 -40.00 -5.20
CA GLY A 186 -5.07 -40.43 -3.87
C GLY A 186 -3.62 -40.05 -3.56
N TYR A 187 -3.03 -39.17 -4.36
CA TYR A 187 -1.64 -38.76 -4.19
C TYR A 187 -1.43 -38.03 -2.87
N LEU A 188 -2.22 -36.97 -2.61
CA LEU A 188 -2.11 -36.22 -1.35
C LEU A 188 -2.52 -37.05 -0.14
N ALA A 189 -3.52 -37.93 -0.28
CA ALA A 189 -3.92 -38.87 0.77
C ALA A 189 -2.75 -39.76 1.21
N GLN A 190 -2.05 -40.38 0.26
CA GLN A 190 -0.91 -41.24 0.55
C GLN A 190 0.31 -40.44 0.99
N TYR A 191 0.49 -39.24 0.44
CA TYR A 191 1.59 -38.35 0.79
C TYR A 191 1.52 -37.89 2.26
N GLU A 192 0.36 -37.39 2.71
CA GLU A 192 0.17 -36.90 4.08
C GLU A 192 0.27 -38.02 5.11
N ASN A 193 -0.18 -39.23 4.75
CA ASN A 193 -0.15 -40.40 5.63
C ASN A 193 1.11 -41.27 5.48
N MET A 194 2.09 -40.84 4.68
CA MET A 194 3.32 -41.60 4.43
C MET A 194 4.19 -41.69 5.69
N GLU A 195 4.87 -42.82 5.91
CA GLU A 195 5.83 -42.95 7.01
C GLU A 195 7.03 -41.97 6.87
N PRO A 196 7.57 -41.42 7.97
CA PRO A 196 8.68 -40.46 7.93
C PRO A 196 9.91 -40.94 7.14
N ALA A 197 10.27 -42.22 7.24
CA ALA A 197 11.41 -42.80 6.52
C ALA A 197 11.19 -42.81 5.00
N LYS A 198 9.96 -43.15 4.55
CA LYS A 198 9.58 -43.12 3.13
C LYS A 198 9.53 -41.67 2.62
N ARG A 199 9.10 -40.71 3.44
CA ARG A 199 9.17 -39.26 3.11
C ARG A 199 10.60 -38.76 2.93
N GLU A 200 11.52 -39.15 3.82
CA GLU A 200 12.94 -38.74 3.72
C GLU A 200 13.62 -39.35 2.48
N TYR A 201 13.30 -40.61 2.16
CA TYR A 201 13.74 -41.25 0.92
C TYR A 201 13.30 -40.43 -0.31
N PHE A 202 12.02 -40.06 -0.39
CA PHE A 202 11.54 -39.22 -1.49
C PHE A 202 12.17 -37.83 -1.47
N ASP A 203 12.41 -37.19 -0.31
CA ASP A 203 13.11 -35.89 -0.24
C ASP A 203 14.50 -35.95 -0.87
N LYS A 204 15.25 -37.02 -0.63
CA LYS A 204 16.56 -37.27 -1.26
C LYS A 204 16.39 -37.54 -2.75
N LEU A 205 15.44 -38.41 -3.11
CA LEU A 205 15.14 -38.75 -4.50
C LEU A 205 14.83 -37.52 -5.35
N TYR A 206 14.02 -36.60 -4.82
CA TYR A 206 13.60 -35.36 -5.47
C TYR A 206 14.76 -34.39 -5.73
N ARG A 207 15.87 -34.48 -4.99
CA ARG A 207 17.05 -33.63 -5.22
C ARG A 207 17.89 -34.12 -6.39
N GLU A 208 17.81 -35.41 -6.71
CA GLU A 208 18.71 -36.07 -7.66
C GLU A 208 18.01 -36.46 -8.96
N LYS A 209 16.71 -36.81 -8.91
CA LYS A 209 15.92 -37.17 -10.10
C LYS A 209 14.46 -36.76 -9.97
N LYS A 210 13.79 -36.55 -11.12
CA LYS A 210 12.34 -36.41 -11.17
C LYS A 210 11.72 -37.79 -10.95
N PRO A 211 10.99 -38.04 -9.86
CA PRO A 211 10.44 -39.35 -9.58
C PRO A 211 9.10 -39.55 -10.26
N ASP A 212 8.72 -40.81 -10.28
CA ASP A 212 7.48 -41.29 -10.83
C ASP A 212 6.27 -40.69 -10.12
N ASN A 213 5.16 -40.62 -10.84
CA ASN A 213 3.92 -40.04 -10.32
C ASN A 213 2.72 -40.69 -11.01
N ILE A 214 1.71 -41.02 -10.20
CA ILE A 214 0.41 -41.49 -10.68
C ILE A 214 -0.30 -40.40 -11.50
N GLY A 215 -1.03 -40.80 -12.53
CA GLY A 215 -1.89 -39.87 -13.26
C GLY A 215 -2.63 -40.54 -14.40
N LEU A 216 -3.34 -39.74 -15.18
CA LEU A 216 -4.06 -40.23 -16.36
C LEU A 216 -3.09 -40.83 -17.37
N LYS A 217 -3.50 -41.96 -17.95
CA LYS A 217 -2.85 -42.52 -19.12
C LYS A 217 -3.20 -41.67 -20.35
N PRO A 218 -2.21 -41.06 -21.02
CA PRO A 218 -2.45 -40.37 -22.28
C PRO A 218 -3.05 -41.34 -23.31
N SER A 219 -4.15 -40.95 -23.94
CA SER A 219 -4.82 -41.75 -24.98
C SER A 219 -5.64 -40.85 -25.89
N ARG A 220 -5.82 -41.30 -27.14
CA ARG A 220 -6.67 -40.60 -28.12
C ARG A 220 -8.11 -40.52 -27.65
N GLU A 221 -8.62 -41.57 -27.03
CA GLU A 221 -9.98 -41.69 -26.53
C GLU A 221 -10.27 -40.64 -25.45
N LEU A 222 -9.34 -40.46 -24.50
CA LEU A 222 -9.42 -39.43 -23.47
C LEU A 222 -9.45 -38.02 -24.07
N LEU A 223 -8.51 -37.71 -24.96
CA LEU A 223 -8.45 -36.39 -25.60
C LEU A 223 -9.69 -36.11 -26.45
N LYS A 224 -10.14 -37.08 -27.25
CA LYS A 224 -11.37 -36.99 -28.04
C LYS A 224 -12.59 -36.74 -27.15
N PHE A 225 -12.68 -37.42 -26.01
CA PHE A 225 -13.73 -37.20 -25.03
C PHE A 225 -13.70 -35.78 -24.46
N LEU A 226 -12.55 -35.31 -23.98
CA LEU A 226 -12.40 -33.97 -23.38
C LEU A 226 -12.79 -32.87 -24.38
N TRP A 227 -12.35 -33.01 -25.63
CA TRP A 227 -12.64 -32.06 -26.70
C TRP A 227 -14.13 -32.05 -27.10
N ASN A 228 -14.69 -33.22 -27.42
CA ASN A 228 -16.05 -33.31 -27.93
C ASN A 228 -17.10 -32.98 -26.87
N THR A 229 -16.79 -33.23 -25.60
CA THR A 229 -17.65 -32.85 -24.46
C THR A 229 -17.54 -31.35 -24.12
N LYS A 230 -16.55 -30.64 -24.70
CA LYS A 230 -16.30 -29.21 -24.48
C LYS A 230 -15.98 -28.90 -23.02
N ILE A 231 -15.11 -29.71 -22.42
CA ILE A 231 -14.62 -29.50 -21.06
C ILE A 231 -13.84 -28.18 -21.02
N ALA A 232 -14.09 -27.37 -19.99
CA ALA A 232 -13.46 -26.06 -19.87
C ALA A 232 -12.09 -26.11 -19.20
N ALA A 233 -11.93 -26.97 -18.18
CA ALA A 233 -10.69 -27.15 -17.43
C ALA A 233 -10.67 -28.52 -16.74
N ILE A 234 -9.47 -28.97 -16.33
CA ILE A 234 -9.29 -30.23 -15.63
C ILE A 234 -8.27 -30.07 -14.49
N CYS A 235 -8.52 -30.69 -13.34
CA CYS A 235 -7.55 -30.72 -12.25
C CYS A 235 -7.53 -32.02 -11.45
N GLY A 236 -6.48 -32.21 -10.66
CA GLY A 236 -6.38 -33.32 -9.71
C GLY A 236 -5.44 -33.08 -8.54
N ASP A 237 -5.33 -34.08 -7.68
CA ASP A 237 -4.49 -34.07 -6.46
C ASP A 237 -3.06 -34.58 -6.69
N SER A 238 -2.73 -35.08 -7.88
CA SER A 238 -1.39 -35.54 -8.24
C SER A 238 -0.45 -34.38 -8.61
N ARG A 239 0.85 -34.66 -8.68
CA ARG A 239 1.89 -33.67 -9.10
C ARG A 239 1.93 -33.40 -10.60
N SER A 240 1.30 -34.28 -11.35
CA SER A 240 1.20 -34.25 -12.80
C SER A 240 -0.17 -34.82 -13.12
N LEU A 241 -0.96 -34.12 -13.94
CA LEU A 241 -2.27 -34.64 -14.35
C LEU A 241 -2.15 -35.99 -15.07
N GLU A 242 -1.12 -36.13 -15.91
CA GLU A 242 -0.78 -37.39 -16.58
C GLU A 242 0.26 -38.18 -15.79
N VAL A 243 0.27 -39.50 -16.01
CA VAL A 243 1.27 -40.39 -15.43
C VAL A 243 2.69 -39.96 -15.83
N TRP A 244 3.62 -40.03 -14.88
CA TRP A 244 5.03 -39.72 -15.11
C TRP A 244 5.95 -40.90 -14.74
N PRO A 245 6.95 -41.26 -15.57
CA PRO A 245 7.26 -40.68 -16.89
C PRO A 245 6.22 -41.02 -17.96
N CYS A 246 5.93 -40.05 -18.83
CA CYS A 246 5.03 -40.26 -19.96
C CYS A 246 5.72 -41.13 -21.02
N LYS A 247 5.10 -42.27 -21.36
CA LYS A 247 5.62 -43.22 -22.36
C LYS A 247 5.07 -42.96 -23.76
N ASP A 248 3.82 -42.50 -23.85
CA ASP A 248 3.13 -42.20 -25.11
C ASP A 248 3.17 -40.70 -25.41
N LEU A 249 4.27 -40.25 -26.03
CA LEU A 249 4.50 -38.85 -26.37
C LEU A 249 3.54 -38.31 -27.44
N GLU A 250 2.92 -39.18 -28.25
CA GLU A 250 1.95 -38.79 -29.29
C GLU A 250 0.70 -38.10 -28.70
N TRP A 251 0.27 -38.56 -27.53
CA TRP A 251 -0.97 -38.13 -26.87
C TRP A 251 -0.74 -37.29 -25.61
N HIS A 252 0.47 -36.73 -25.47
CA HIS A 252 0.90 -36.02 -24.26
C HIS A 252 -0.11 -34.93 -23.84
N LEU A 253 -0.74 -35.07 -22.66
CA LEU A 253 -1.90 -34.23 -22.30
C LEU A 253 -1.47 -32.77 -22.10
N HIS A 254 -0.31 -32.49 -21.50
CA HIS A 254 0.16 -31.10 -21.40
C HIS A 254 0.34 -30.41 -22.76
N GLU A 255 0.79 -31.13 -23.80
CA GLU A 255 0.96 -30.53 -25.13
C GLU A 255 -0.39 -30.28 -25.79
N TRP A 256 -1.32 -31.25 -25.74
CA TRP A 256 -2.64 -31.12 -26.34
C TRP A 256 -3.53 -30.13 -25.59
N LEU A 257 -3.66 -30.28 -24.27
CA LEU A 257 -4.58 -29.49 -23.45
C LEU A 257 -4.08 -28.06 -23.27
N LEU A 258 -2.87 -27.86 -22.73
CA LEU A 258 -2.37 -26.51 -22.43
C LEU A 258 -1.90 -25.78 -23.69
N ALA A 259 -0.98 -26.38 -24.45
CA ALA A 259 -0.38 -25.72 -25.61
C ALA A 259 -1.29 -25.77 -26.84
N GLY A 260 -2.04 -26.86 -27.04
CA GLY A 260 -2.92 -27.05 -28.19
C GLY A 260 -4.26 -26.34 -28.05
N TRP A 261 -4.92 -26.41 -26.88
CA TRP A 261 -6.29 -25.93 -26.70
C TRP A 261 -6.44 -24.75 -25.74
N GLY A 262 -5.38 -24.41 -25.00
CA GLY A 262 -5.45 -23.42 -23.93
C GLY A 262 -6.30 -23.86 -22.74
N MET A 263 -6.49 -25.17 -22.55
CA MET A 263 -7.23 -25.75 -21.44
C MET A 263 -6.40 -25.71 -20.16
N PRO A 264 -6.86 -25.03 -19.10
CA PRO A 264 -6.14 -25.03 -17.83
C PRO A 264 -6.09 -26.43 -17.20
N ILE A 265 -4.89 -26.82 -16.82
CA ILE A 265 -4.60 -27.99 -15.99
C ILE A 265 -4.29 -27.51 -14.57
N GLY A 266 -4.96 -28.11 -13.59
CA GLY A 266 -4.70 -27.88 -12.16
C GLY A 266 -4.10 -29.12 -11.49
N GLU A 267 -3.11 -28.92 -10.63
CA GLU A 267 -2.38 -29.99 -9.94
C GLU A 267 -2.29 -29.69 -8.44
N LEU A 268 -2.13 -30.73 -7.62
CA LEU A 268 -2.02 -30.65 -6.15
C LEU A 268 -3.24 -29.98 -5.46
N PHE A 269 -4.44 -30.24 -5.97
CA PHE A 269 -5.67 -29.84 -5.28
C PHE A 269 -5.92 -30.75 -4.07
N TYR A 270 -6.27 -30.18 -2.92
CA TYR A 270 -6.64 -30.95 -1.74
C TYR A 270 -8.08 -31.45 -1.85
N LEU A 271 -8.24 -32.74 -2.16
CA LEU A 271 -9.54 -33.35 -2.49
C LEU A 271 -10.10 -34.27 -1.40
N GLU A 272 -9.40 -34.44 -0.28
CA GLU A 272 -9.78 -35.38 0.79
C GLU A 272 -11.13 -35.02 1.42
N GLU A 273 -11.32 -33.74 1.75
CA GLU A 273 -12.57 -33.27 2.35
C GLU A 273 -13.73 -33.33 1.34
N LEU A 274 -13.45 -33.17 0.04
CA LEU A 274 -14.45 -33.33 -1.02
C LEU A 274 -14.87 -34.80 -1.15
N SER A 275 -13.92 -35.73 -1.06
CA SER A 275 -14.19 -37.17 -1.03
C SER A 275 -15.03 -37.57 0.18
N LYS A 276 -14.67 -37.13 1.39
CA LYS A 276 -15.43 -37.41 2.63
C LYS A 276 -16.88 -36.96 2.54
N ARG A 277 -17.14 -35.77 2.00
CA ARG A 277 -18.50 -35.22 1.86
C ARG A 277 -19.31 -35.89 0.74
N SER A 278 -18.63 -36.42 -0.28
CA SER A 278 -19.27 -37.08 -1.41
C SER A 278 -19.56 -38.57 -1.19
N SER A 279 -18.92 -39.20 -0.18
CA SER A 279 -18.88 -40.66 -0.02
C SER A 279 -19.96 -41.29 0.87
N GLY A 280 -20.87 -40.50 1.47
CA GLY A 280 -22.17 -40.98 1.97
C GLY A 280 -22.19 -42.37 2.64
N ARG A 281 -21.31 -42.64 3.61
CA ARG A 281 -21.46 -43.69 4.64
C ARG A 281 -21.59 -42.98 5.99
N ALA A 282 -22.65 -43.31 6.73
CA ALA A 282 -23.29 -42.59 7.84
C ALA A 282 -22.40 -42.30 9.10
N PRO A 283 -22.88 -41.51 10.08
CA PRO A 283 -22.11 -40.55 10.86
C PRO A 283 -21.30 -41.20 11.99
N MET A 284 -20.08 -40.70 12.22
CA MET A 284 -19.37 -40.88 13.47
C MET A 284 -19.40 -39.56 14.24
N ASP A 285 -19.99 -39.61 15.44
CA ASP A 285 -19.83 -38.56 16.45
C ASP A 285 -18.34 -38.35 16.73
N MET A 286 -17.85 -37.17 16.41
CA MET A 286 -16.65 -36.60 17.02
C MET A 286 -16.99 -35.23 17.58
N ASN A 287 -16.60 -35.05 18.84
CA ASN A 287 -16.75 -33.86 19.67
C ASN A 287 -16.53 -32.55 18.89
N LEU A 288 -17.49 -31.64 19.02
CA LEU A 288 -17.36 -30.24 18.67
C LEU A 288 -16.49 -29.54 19.72
N GLY A 289 -15.19 -29.57 19.50
CA GLY A 289 -14.19 -28.70 20.12
C GLY A 289 -13.09 -28.51 19.09
N ASP A 290 -12.84 -27.26 18.70
CA ASP A 290 -11.80 -26.81 17.78
C ASP A 290 -11.96 -27.17 16.30
N LEU A 291 -12.81 -26.43 15.57
CA LEU A 291 -12.65 -26.26 14.11
C LEU A 291 -13.18 -24.87 13.68
N ASP A 292 -12.25 -24.05 13.19
CA ASP A 292 -12.32 -22.64 12.78
C ASP A 292 -13.33 -22.37 11.63
N PRO A 293 -14.22 -21.36 11.74
CA PRO A 293 -15.19 -21.01 10.70
C PRO A 293 -14.65 -20.28 9.44
N ASP A 294 -13.39 -19.81 9.41
CA ASP A 294 -12.96 -18.80 8.42
C ASP A 294 -11.91 -19.26 7.37
N GLN A 295 -12.17 -20.37 6.66
CA GLN A 295 -11.42 -20.67 5.43
C GLN A 295 -11.96 -19.90 4.21
N HIS A 296 -11.40 -18.71 3.96
CA HIS A 296 -11.52 -18.04 2.66
C HIS A 296 -10.40 -18.43 1.69
N ILE A 297 -10.84 -19.25 0.73
CA ILE A 297 -10.40 -19.46 -0.66
C ILE A 297 -9.57 -18.31 -1.23
N TYR A 298 -8.43 -18.63 -1.87
CA TYR A 298 -7.85 -18.07 -3.12
C TYR A 298 -6.33 -18.31 -3.13
N HIS A 299 -5.87 -19.40 -3.74
CA HIS A 299 -4.58 -19.55 -4.47
C HIS A 299 -4.41 -21.04 -4.81
N GLY A 300 -5.03 -21.49 -5.91
CA GLY A 300 -5.02 -22.90 -6.31
C GLY A 300 -4.69 -23.13 -7.78
N LEU A 301 -4.01 -22.19 -8.46
CA LEU A 301 -3.59 -22.42 -9.86
C LEU A 301 -2.13 -22.05 -10.14
N ALA A 302 -1.42 -21.37 -9.26
CA ALA A 302 -0.02 -21.00 -9.50
C ALA A 302 0.91 -21.80 -8.59
N GLN A 303 1.22 -23.05 -8.94
CA GLN A 303 2.45 -23.73 -8.51
C GLN A 303 2.47 -25.19 -9.00
N VAL A 304 3.02 -25.49 -10.18
CA VAL A 304 3.90 -26.64 -10.48
C VAL A 304 4.36 -26.47 -11.93
N CYS A 305 5.62 -26.07 -12.16
CA CYS A 305 6.44 -26.46 -13.32
C CYS A 305 7.79 -25.74 -13.25
N LYS A 306 8.82 -26.39 -12.72
CA LYS A 306 10.23 -26.10 -13.01
C LYS A 306 11.07 -27.32 -12.61
N ALA A 307 11.30 -28.21 -13.56
CA ALA A 307 12.32 -29.25 -13.48
C ALA A 307 12.76 -29.61 -14.91
N THR A 308 13.80 -28.93 -15.39
CA THR A 308 14.47 -29.27 -16.64
C THR A 308 15.82 -29.94 -16.34
N TYR A 309 16.08 -30.96 -17.15
CA TYR A 309 17.14 -31.94 -17.14
C TYR A 309 18.57 -31.38 -17.23
N SER A 310 19.51 -32.10 -16.62
CA SER A 310 20.85 -32.29 -17.18
C SER A 310 21.15 -33.80 -17.25
N VAL A 311 21.54 -34.26 -18.42
CA VAL A 311 22.05 -35.61 -18.66
C VAL A 311 23.57 -35.51 -18.59
N THR A 312 24.18 -36.20 -17.63
CA THR A 312 25.55 -36.70 -17.76
C THR A 312 25.60 -38.12 -17.23
N SER A 313 26.14 -39.00 -18.06
CA SER A 313 26.31 -40.42 -17.89
C SER A 313 27.25 -40.78 -16.74
N SER A 314 26.94 -41.84 -16.00
CA SER A 314 27.83 -42.99 -15.80
C SER A 314 27.14 -44.06 -14.97
N ALA A 315 27.36 -45.31 -15.36
CA ALA A 315 26.81 -46.51 -14.75
C ALA A 315 27.51 -46.85 -13.43
N ALA A 316 26.76 -47.37 -12.45
CA ALA A 316 27.25 -48.40 -11.54
C ALA A 316 26.07 -49.04 -10.76
N THR A 317 25.95 -50.35 -10.96
CA THR A 317 25.22 -51.36 -10.18
C THR A 317 25.56 -51.30 -8.68
N LEU A 318 24.62 -51.64 -7.78
CA LEU A 318 24.84 -52.55 -6.63
C LEU A 318 23.57 -52.75 -5.75
N THR A 319 23.11 -54.00 -5.78
CA THR A 319 22.50 -54.88 -4.75
C THR A 319 21.81 -54.36 -3.48
N MET A 320 20.65 -54.99 -3.22
CA MET A 320 19.84 -55.03 -1.99
C MET A 320 20.64 -55.46 -0.76
N ASP A 321 20.23 -54.97 0.42
CA ASP A 321 20.12 -55.84 1.59
C ASP A 321 18.95 -55.42 2.50
N GLN A 322 18.17 -56.42 2.91
CA GLN A 322 17.02 -56.35 3.80
C GLN A 322 17.45 -56.92 5.14
N SER A 323 17.57 -56.11 6.19
CA SER A 323 17.47 -56.63 7.56
C SER A 323 17.28 -55.50 8.58
N ALA A 324 16.61 -55.87 9.68
CA ALA A 324 16.36 -55.12 10.90
C ALA A 324 15.14 -54.19 10.91
N ASN A 325 13.96 -54.81 10.92
CA ASN A 325 12.83 -54.29 11.68
C ASN A 325 12.79 -55.02 13.02
N LYS A 326 13.08 -54.32 14.14
CA LYS A 326 12.61 -54.67 15.48
C LYS A 326 12.86 -53.52 16.46
N ASP A 327 11.83 -53.27 17.26
CA ASP A 327 11.80 -52.51 18.51
C ASP A 327 11.58 -50.99 18.42
N LEU A 328 10.32 -50.57 18.35
CA LEU A 328 9.88 -49.28 18.92
C LEU A 328 8.48 -49.44 19.57
N GLU A 329 8.46 -49.34 20.90
CA GLU A 329 7.27 -49.13 21.74
C GLU A 329 6.56 -47.79 21.39
N PRO A 330 5.27 -47.62 21.72
CA PRO A 330 4.52 -46.42 21.37
C PRO A 330 5.01 -45.22 22.20
N THR A 331 5.89 -44.41 21.62
CA THR A 331 6.32 -43.15 22.21
C THR A 331 5.13 -42.19 22.26
N LYS A 332 4.77 -41.77 23.48
CA LYS A 332 3.85 -40.65 23.73
C LYS A 332 4.24 -39.47 22.84
N ILE A 333 3.30 -39.00 22.04
CA ILE A 333 3.44 -37.79 21.23
C ILE A 333 3.63 -36.63 22.21
N ASP A 334 4.81 -36.03 22.18
CA ASP A 334 5.15 -34.82 22.92
C ASP A 334 4.53 -33.64 22.16
N ASP A 335 3.56 -32.95 22.77
CA ASP A 335 2.78 -31.82 22.21
C ASP A 335 3.61 -30.57 21.87
N LYS A 336 4.94 -30.69 21.70
CA LYS A 336 5.85 -29.54 21.75
C LYS A 336 6.33 -28.96 20.43
N PHE A 337 6.04 -29.53 19.26
CA PHE A 337 6.52 -28.94 18.01
C PHE A 337 5.52 -29.06 16.86
N VAL A 338 4.40 -28.34 16.99
CA VAL A 338 3.61 -27.88 15.84
C VAL A 338 4.02 -26.44 15.57
N GLU A 339 4.96 -26.24 14.64
CA GLU A 339 5.40 -24.90 14.25
C GLU A 339 4.40 -24.35 13.21
N HIS A 340 3.37 -23.66 13.70
CA HIS A 340 2.43 -22.91 12.87
C HIS A 340 3.17 -21.82 12.08
N ALA A 341 2.77 -21.59 10.82
CA ALA A 341 3.14 -20.36 10.12
C ALA A 341 2.88 -19.17 11.07
N PRO A 342 3.79 -18.18 11.16
CA PRO A 342 3.62 -17.12 12.15
C PRO A 342 2.28 -16.46 11.87
N ASP A 343 1.35 -16.67 12.81
CA ASP A 343 0.01 -16.11 12.72
C ASP A 343 0.19 -14.60 12.49
N ALA A 344 -0.57 -14.02 11.55
CA ALA A 344 -0.59 -12.56 11.36
C ALA A 344 -0.99 -11.84 12.67
N TYR A 345 -1.56 -12.61 13.61
CA TYR A 345 -1.97 -12.25 14.95
C TYR A 345 -1.07 -12.82 16.05
N SER A 346 0.13 -13.31 15.71
CA SER A 346 1.12 -13.83 16.67
C SER A 346 1.38 -12.82 17.80
N GLY A 347 1.05 -13.22 19.04
CA GLY A 347 1.05 -12.35 20.22
C GLY A 347 -0.34 -11.91 20.72
N LEU A 348 -1.42 -12.30 20.05
CA LEU A 348 -2.80 -12.19 20.54
C LEU A 348 -3.29 -13.53 21.12
N SER A 349 -4.35 -13.47 21.95
CA SER A 349 -5.04 -14.68 22.41
C SER A 349 -5.73 -15.39 21.23
N PRO A 350 -5.96 -16.71 21.27
CA PRO A 350 -6.68 -17.42 20.19
C PRO A 350 -8.04 -16.77 19.88
N GLU A 351 -8.78 -16.36 20.91
CA GLU A 351 -10.07 -15.66 20.76
C GLU A 351 -9.92 -14.29 20.05
N ASP A 352 -8.86 -13.53 20.33
CA ASP A 352 -8.59 -12.25 19.68
C ASP A 352 -8.10 -12.43 18.23
N ALA A 353 -7.37 -13.50 17.94
CA ALA A 353 -6.92 -13.83 16.59
C ALA A 353 -8.12 -14.20 15.69
N ASP A 354 -9.02 -15.07 16.16
CA ASP A 354 -10.25 -15.43 15.45
C ASP A 354 -11.19 -14.24 15.27
N PHE A 355 -11.29 -13.38 16.29
CA PHE A 355 -12.04 -12.13 16.20
C PHE A 355 -11.45 -11.19 15.13
N MET A 356 -10.13 -11.08 15.04
CA MET A 356 -9.47 -10.25 14.02
C MET A 356 -9.68 -10.80 12.59
N ARG A 357 -9.73 -12.13 12.42
CA ARG A 357 -10.03 -12.79 11.13
C ARG A 357 -11.40 -12.36 10.57
N GLN A 358 -12.41 -12.22 11.42
CA GLN A 358 -13.75 -11.75 11.02
C GLN A 358 -13.75 -10.33 10.43
N TYR A 359 -12.77 -9.51 10.80
CA TYR A 359 -12.62 -8.15 10.30
C TYR A 359 -11.67 -8.03 9.09
N GLU A 360 -11.21 -9.14 8.52
CA GLU A 360 -10.40 -9.12 7.30
C GLU A 360 -11.20 -8.62 6.07
N GLY A 361 -10.48 -8.09 5.08
CA GLY A 361 -11.07 -7.64 3.83
C GLY A 361 -12.01 -6.42 3.95
N LYS A 362 -13.32 -6.61 3.69
CA LYS A 362 -14.30 -5.51 3.58
C LYS A 362 -14.76 -4.98 4.95
N ALA A 363 -14.82 -5.84 5.96
CA ALA A 363 -15.32 -5.50 7.30
C ALA A 363 -14.39 -4.47 7.98
N GLY A 364 -13.09 -4.77 8.10
CA GLY A 364 -12.11 -3.84 8.66
C GLY A 364 -11.99 -2.54 7.88
N LYS A 365 -12.05 -2.59 6.54
CA LYS A 365 -12.07 -1.38 5.69
C LYS A 365 -13.28 -0.49 5.97
N LYS A 366 -14.45 -1.06 6.30
CA LYS A 366 -15.65 -0.30 6.66
C LYS A 366 -15.45 0.45 7.98
N VAL A 367 -14.83 -0.20 8.97
CA VAL A 367 -14.51 0.43 10.27
C VAL A 367 -13.50 1.57 10.08
N VAL A 368 -12.41 1.34 9.35
CA VAL A 368 -11.39 2.37 9.09
C VAL A 368 -12.00 3.58 8.37
N LYS A 369 -12.86 3.37 7.36
CA LYS A 369 -13.59 4.47 6.71
C LYS A 369 -14.47 5.25 7.67
N LYS A 370 -15.14 4.57 8.61
CA LYS A 370 -15.98 5.19 9.64
C LYS A 370 -15.16 6.13 10.53
N ILE A 371 -13.92 5.73 10.86
CA ILE A 371 -12.95 6.58 11.59
C ILE A 371 -12.50 7.75 10.70
N ASP A 372 -12.15 7.49 9.44
CA ASP A 372 -11.68 8.52 8.50
C ASP A 372 -12.71 9.65 8.33
N TYR A 373 -13.98 9.30 8.11
CA TYR A 373 -15.07 10.28 7.93
C TYR A 373 -15.34 11.15 9.15
N ARG A 374 -14.91 10.74 10.35
CA ARG A 374 -15.13 11.49 11.58
C ARG A 374 -13.90 12.26 11.99
N LEU A 375 -12.75 11.60 12.08
CA LEU A 375 -11.53 12.21 12.62
C LEU A 375 -10.91 13.22 11.65
N LEU A 376 -10.80 12.88 10.36
CA LEU A 376 -10.06 13.70 9.40
C LEU A 376 -10.76 15.04 9.11
N PRO A 377 -12.08 15.11 8.88
CA PRO A 377 -12.74 16.40 8.66
C PRO A 377 -12.66 17.34 9.86
N ILE A 378 -12.84 16.83 11.08
CA ILE A 378 -12.73 17.65 12.30
C ILE A 378 -11.34 18.27 12.39
N MET A 379 -10.32 17.45 12.22
CA MET A 379 -8.95 17.91 12.35
C MET A 379 -8.51 18.82 11.20
N ALA A 380 -9.00 18.56 9.98
CA ALA A 380 -8.78 19.42 8.83
C ALA A 380 -9.41 20.80 9.03
N VAL A 381 -10.64 20.88 9.59
CA VAL A 381 -11.30 22.16 9.92
C VAL A 381 -10.51 22.93 10.98
N LEU A 382 -10.04 22.27 12.03
CA LEU A 382 -9.25 22.94 13.06
C LEU A 382 -7.92 23.48 12.54
N TYR A 383 -7.24 22.69 11.70
CA TYR A 383 -5.99 23.13 11.09
C TYR A 383 -6.21 24.26 10.07
N LEU A 384 -7.34 24.23 9.36
CA LEU A 384 -7.79 25.31 8.49
C LEU A 384 -8.04 26.59 9.28
N LEU A 385 -8.74 26.52 10.42
CA LEU A 385 -8.95 27.68 11.31
C LEU A 385 -7.63 28.26 11.81
N ALA A 386 -6.73 27.42 12.32
CA ALA A 386 -5.41 27.86 12.79
C ALA A 386 -4.62 28.59 11.69
N HIS A 387 -4.70 28.11 10.45
CA HIS A 387 -3.99 28.74 9.34
C HIS A 387 -4.66 30.00 8.78
N ILE A 388 -5.98 30.12 8.88
CA ILE A 388 -6.73 31.35 8.61
C ILE A 388 -6.31 32.41 9.65
N ASP A 389 -6.35 32.05 10.93
CA ASP A 389 -5.98 32.93 12.06
C ASP A 389 -4.57 33.51 11.88
N ARG A 390 -3.61 32.68 11.46
CA ARG A 390 -2.25 33.13 11.15
C ARG A 390 -2.22 34.14 10.00
N GLY A 391 -2.99 33.91 8.93
CA GLY A 391 -3.03 34.75 7.73
C GLY A 391 -3.67 36.13 7.93
N ASN A 392 -4.54 36.27 8.94
CA ASN A 392 -5.35 37.47 9.14
C ASN A 392 -4.59 38.78 9.31
N ILE A 393 -3.35 38.74 9.81
CA ILE A 393 -2.53 39.95 9.91
C ILE A 393 -2.15 40.55 8.55
N GLY A 394 -2.00 39.71 7.52
CA GLY A 394 -1.78 40.16 6.14
C GLY A 394 -3.02 40.85 5.58
N ASN A 395 -4.20 40.28 5.81
CA ASN A 395 -5.47 40.88 5.40
C ASN A 395 -5.76 42.18 6.18
N ALA A 396 -5.51 42.18 7.49
CA ALA A 396 -5.69 43.35 8.35
C ALA A 396 -4.78 44.51 7.94
N LYS A 397 -3.55 44.25 7.47
CA LYS A 397 -2.64 45.29 6.97
C LYS A 397 -3.27 46.08 5.82
N ILE A 398 -3.81 45.40 4.82
CA ILE A 398 -4.39 46.09 3.64
C ILE A 398 -5.71 46.81 3.96
N GLU A 399 -6.39 46.41 5.03
CA GLU A 399 -7.56 47.07 5.65
C GLU A 399 -7.18 48.20 6.63
N GLY A 400 -5.91 48.65 6.63
CA GLY A 400 -5.49 49.86 7.34
C GLY A 400 -5.10 49.68 8.81
N MET A 401 -4.84 48.44 9.26
CA MET A 401 -4.32 48.17 10.61
C MET A 401 -3.00 48.89 10.89
N ASP A 402 -2.12 48.97 9.89
CA ASP A 402 -0.82 49.65 9.98
C ASP A 402 -0.99 51.15 10.29
N LYS A 403 -1.91 51.82 9.59
CA LYS A 403 -2.23 53.23 9.80
C LYS A 403 -2.96 53.46 11.12
N ASN A 404 -3.92 52.59 11.48
CA ASN A 404 -4.73 52.76 12.69
C ASN A 404 -3.92 52.55 13.98
N LEU A 405 -2.95 51.62 13.97
CA LEU A 405 -2.08 51.35 15.12
C LEU A 405 -0.78 52.18 15.11
N GLY A 406 -0.56 52.99 14.08
CA GLY A 406 0.65 53.80 13.92
C GLY A 406 1.91 52.96 13.79
N LEU A 407 1.85 51.84 13.06
CA LEU A 407 3.02 50.96 12.86
C LEU A 407 4.05 51.65 11.97
N VAL A 408 5.29 51.76 12.46
CA VAL A 408 6.39 52.45 11.77
C VAL A 408 7.53 51.48 11.43
N GLY A 409 8.11 51.64 10.24
CA GLY A 409 9.31 50.88 9.84
C GLY A 409 9.09 49.37 9.85
N ASN A 410 9.90 48.64 10.61
CA ASN A 410 9.88 47.18 10.64
C ASN A 410 8.88 46.58 11.65
N GLN A 411 8.05 47.39 12.30
CA GLN A 411 7.15 46.94 13.37
C GLN A 411 6.15 45.87 12.92
N TYR A 412 5.61 45.97 11.70
CA TYR A 412 4.71 44.94 11.15
C TYR A 412 5.42 43.57 10.99
N ASN A 413 6.64 43.58 10.46
CA ASN A 413 7.44 42.36 10.27
C ASN A 413 7.86 41.77 11.62
N ILE A 414 8.21 42.61 12.61
CA ILE A 414 8.49 42.17 13.98
C ILE A 414 7.26 41.48 14.59
N ALA A 415 6.07 42.09 14.47
CA ALA A 415 4.83 41.48 14.97
C ALA A 415 4.49 40.16 14.27
N SER A 416 4.79 40.05 12.97
CA SER A 416 4.60 38.81 12.21
C SER A 416 5.60 37.72 12.62
N THR A 417 6.84 38.10 12.92
CA THR A 417 7.95 37.19 13.24
C THR A 417 7.90 36.68 14.67
N ILE A 418 7.59 37.56 15.63
CA ILE A 418 7.67 37.25 17.05
C ILE A 418 6.78 36.06 17.45
N PHE A 419 5.72 35.79 16.68
CA PHE A 419 4.85 34.63 16.84
C PHE A 419 5.60 33.30 16.78
N PHE A 420 6.59 33.18 15.89
CA PHE A 420 7.31 31.91 15.67
C PHE A 420 8.27 31.55 16.81
N VAL A 421 8.78 32.53 17.55
CA VAL A 421 9.72 32.31 18.65
C VAL A 421 9.09 31.48 19.80
N PRO A 422 7.98 31.93 20.45
CA PRO A 422 7.29 31.11 21.43
C PRO A 422 6.68 29.87 20.79
N TYR A 423 6.22 29.91 19.54
CA TYR A 423 5.71 28.72 18.86
C TYR A 423 6.72 27.57 18.90
N ILE A 424 7.97 27.83 18.48
CA ILE A 424 9.05 26.82 18.44
C ILE A 424 9.44 26.38 19.86
N ILE A 425 9.53 27.32 20.81
CA ILE A 425 9.95 27.01 22.19
C ILE A 425 8.89 26.17 22.92
N PHE A 426 7.60 26.52 22.79
CA PHE A 426 6.50 25.88 23.51
C PHE A 426 5.94 24.62 22.83
N GLU A 427 6.37 24.32 21.60
CA GLU A 427 6.00 23.10 20.88
C GLU A 427 6.35 21.84 21.69
N VAL A 428 7.59 21.78 22.23
CA VAL A 428 8.07 20.64 23.03
C VAL A 428 7.39 20.56 24.40
N PRO A 429 7.35 21.63 25.23
CA PRO A 429 6.62 21.62 26.51
C PRO A 429 5.15 21.24 26.37
N SER A 430 4.44 21.80 25.37
CA SER A 430 3.02 21.47 25.15
C SER A 430 2.83 19.98 24.85
N ASN A 431 3.72 19.38 24.06
CA ASN A 431 3.67 17.95 23.75
C ASN A 431 3.92 17.07 25.00
N ILE A 432 4.72 17.55 25.96
CA ILE A 432 4.90 16.87 27.26
C ILE A 432 3.59 16.91 28.08
N ILE A 433 2.89 18.05 28.09
CA ILE A 433 1.61 18.19 28.80
C ILE A 433 0.54 17.28 28.18
N LEU A 434 0.53 17.14 26.86
CA LEU A 434 -0.39 16.25 26.13
C LEU A 434 -0.29 14.79 26.58
N LYS A 435 0.87 14.33 27.09
CA LYS A 435 1.02 12.99 27.66
C LYS A 435 0.44 12.84 29.06
N LYS A 436 0.21 13.94 29.77
CA LYS A 436 -0.29 13.96 31.15
C LYS A 436 -1.78 14.30 31.23
N VAL A 437 -2.32 14.97 30.21
CA VAL A 437 -3.70 15.45 30.17
C VAL A 437 -4.42 14.83 28.99
N ARG A 438 -5.74 14.67 29.12
CA ARG A 438 -6.61 14.21 28.04
C ARG A 438 -6.48 15.13 26.80
N ALA A 439 -6.14 14.56 25.65
CA ALA A 439 -5.79 15.30 24.43
C ALA A 439 -6.91 16.23 23.93
N SER A 440 -8.17 15.82 24.02
CA SER A 440 -9.35 16.57 23.60
C SER A 440 -9.57 17.79 24.49
N ILE A 441 -9.37 17.66 25.80
CA ILE A 441 -9.46 18.79 26.74
C ILE A 441 -8.29 19.75 26.50
N TRP A 442 -7.07 19.22 26.34
CA TRP A 442 -5.89 20.05 26.10
C TRP A 442 -5.99 20.81 24.78
N LEU A 443 -6.31 20.13 23.66
CA LEU A 443 -6.50 20.78 22.37
C LEU A 443 -7.63 21.82 22.42
N SER A 444 -8.75 21.52 23.10
CA SER A 444 -9.85 22.48 23.24
C SER A 444 -9.44 23.69 24.06
N PHE A 445 -8.68 23.50 25.14
CA PHE A 445 -8.09 24.60 25.91
C PHE A 445 -7.18 25.47 25.03
N LEU A 446 -6.32 24.87 24.20
CA LEU A 446 -5.48 25.62 23.27
C LEU A 446 -6.33 26.41 22.26
N ILE A 447 -7.33 25.77 21.63
CA ILE A 447 -8.23 26.39 20.64
C ILE A 447 -8.97 27.59 21.25
N ILE A 448 -9.57 27.40 22.42
CA ILE A 448 -10.30 28.46 23.12
C ILE A 448 -9.33 29.60 23.49
N SER A 449 -8.16 29.27 24.06
CA SER A 449 -7.20 30.27 24.50
C SER A 449 -6.65 31.09 23.33
N TRP A 450 -6.30 30.44 22.21
CA TRP A 450 -5.81 31.17 21.04
C TRP A 450 -6.93 31.96 20.36
N GLY A 451 -8.16 31.44 20.31
CA GLY A 451 -9.33 32.15 19.77
C GLY A 451 -9.67 33.41 20.58
N ILE A 452 -9.55 33.34 21.91
CA ILE A 452 -9.69 34.51 22.80
C ILE A 452 -8.60 35.54 22.47
N VAL A 453 -7.34 35.11 22.35
CA VAL A 453 -6.23 36.01 22.02
C VAL A 453 -6.42 36.65 20.64
N MET A 454 -6.92 35.90 19.66
CA MET A 454 -7.30 36.42 18.34
C MET A 454 -8.40 37.48 18.44
N THR A 455 -9.44 37.23 19.23
CA THR A 455 -10.50 38.22 19.49
C THR A 455 -9.93 39.47 20.15
N CYS A 456 -9.00 39.31 21.10
CA CYS A 456 -8.28 40.41 21.73
C CYS A 456 -7.43 41.24 20.76
N MET A 457 -6.90 40.66 19.67
CA MET A 457 -6.16 41.42 18.65
C MET A 457 -7.05 42.50 17.99
N GLY A 458 -8.36 42.26 17.86
CA GLY A 458 -9.30 43.23 17.29
C GLY A 458 -9.50 44.48 18.16
N VAL A 459 -9.19 44.43 19.46
CA VAL A 459 -9.34 45.57 20.39
C VAL A 459 -8.04 46.31 20.68
N VAL A 460 -6.90 45.83 20.16
CA VAL A 460 -5.59 46.45 20.33
C VAL A 460 -5.58 47.89 19.78
N GLN A 461 -4.81 48.77 20.42
CA GLN A 461 -4.70 50.19 20.08
C GLN A 461 -3.28 50.63 19.72
N ASN A 462 -2.27 49.78 19.91
CA ASN A 462 -0.87 50.14 19.66
C ASN A 462 0.00 48.92 19.34
N PHE A 463 1.22 49.19 18.87
CA PHE A 463 2.22 48.16 18.55
C PHE A 463 2.52 47.21 19.72
N ARG A 464 2.61 47.71 20.95
CA ARG A 464 2.93 46.89 22.14
C ARG A 464 1.84 45.86 22.44
N GLY A 465 0.57 46.26 22.34
CA GLY A 465 -0.58 45.37 22.50
C GLY A 465 -0.62 44.30 21.41
N LEU A 466 -0.31 44.67 20.16
CA LEU A 466 -0.23 43.73 19.05
C LEU A 466 0.88 42.70 19.29
N LEU A 467 2.06 43.16 19.72
CA LEU A 467 3.19 42.30 20.04
C LEU A 467 2.88 41.34 21.19
N ALA A 468 2.25 41.82 22.26
CA ALA A 468 1.84 40.98 23.39
C ALA A 468 0.86 39.88 22.95
N CYS A 469 -0.19 40.24 22.20
CA CYS A 469 -1.13 39.26 21.67
C CYS A 469 -0.42 38.24 20.77
N ARG A 470 0.55 38.67 19.96
CA ARG A 470 1.31 37.80 19.05
C ARG A 470 2.18 36.79 19.76
N VAL A 471 2.83 37.19 20.85
CA VAL A 471 3.61 36.28 21.69
C VAL A 471 2.70 35.24 22.33
N VAL A 472 1.61 35.68 22.96
CA VAL A 472 0.66 34.80 23.64
C VAL A 472 -0.03 33.85 22.65
N LEU A 473 -0.34 34.32 21.44
CA LEU A 473 -0.88 33.48 20.38
C LEU A 473 0.08 32.33 20.04
N GLY A 474 1.37 32.63 19.87
CA GLY A 474 2.37 31.62 19.59
C GLY A 474 2.52 30.58 20.72
N VAL A 475 2.34 30.97 21.99
CA VAL A 475 2.36 30.02 23.12
C VAL A 475 1.22 29.00 23.02
N PHE A 476 0.00 29.45 22.73
CA PHE A 476 -1.17 28.56 22.67
C PHE A 476 -1.26 27.77 21.36
N GLU A 477 -0.87 28.35 20.22
CA GLU A 477 -0.93 27.66 18.92
C GLU A 477 0.17 26.59 18.78
N ALA A 478 1.29 26.72 19.51
CA ALA A 478 2.43 25.79 19.49
C ALA A 478 2.02 24.32 19.70
N GLY A 479 1.03 24.11 20.58
CA GLY A 479 0.61 22.78 21.00
C GLY A 479 -0.35 22.08 20.04
N PHE A 480 -0.95 22.82 19.11
CA PHE A 480 -2.04 22.30 18.28
C PHE A 480 -1.54 21.22 17.32
N PHE A 481 -0.53 21.52 16.51
CA PHE A 481 -0.06 20.60 15.47
C PHE A 481 0.48 19.28 16.05
N PRO A 482 1.39 19.27 17.04
CA PRO A 482 1.82 18.03 17.70
C PRO A 482 0.66 17.28 18.36
N GLY A 483 -0.29 18.00 18.96
CA GLY A 483 -1.46 17.40 19.58
C GLY A 483 -2.41 16.74 18.60
N ALA A 484 -2.61 17.36 17.43
CA ALA A 484 -3.39 16.78 16.35
C ALA A 484 -2.71 15.51 15.79
N VAL A 485 -1.39 15.55 15.56
CA VAL A 485 -0.61 14.39 15.13
C VAL A 485 -0.71 13.25 16.15
N PHE A 486 -0.62 13.56 17.44
CA PHE A 486 -0.77 12.58 18.52
C PHE A 486 -2.14 11.90 18.51
N ILE A 487 -3.23 12.67 18.37
CA ILE A 487 -4.57 12.09 18.27
C ILE A 487 -4.65 11.18 17.06
N VAL A 488 -4.25 11.63 15.87
CA VAL A 488 -4.29 10.77 14.67
C VAL A 488 -3.42 9.51 14.88
N SER A 489 -2.25 9.63 15.50
CA SER A 489 -1.39 8.48 15.80
C SER A 489 -2.00 7.49 16.79
N SER A 490 -2.96 7.92 17.60
CA SER A 490 -3.69 7.06 18.56
C SER A 490 -4.82 6.26 17.90
N TRP A 491 -5.19 6.59 16.67
CA TRP A 491 -6.29 5.96 15.92
C TRP A 491 -5.82 5.15 14.71
N TYR A 492 -4.57 5.37 14.26
CA TYR A 492 -4.03 4.73 13.07
C TYR A 492 -2.66 4.12 13.29
N PRO A 493 -2.38 2.94 12.69
CA PRO A 493 -1.04 2.41 12.56
C PRO A 493 -0.09 3.38 11.85
N ARG A 494 1.20 3.30 12.19
CA ARG A 494 2.24 4.21 11.67
C ARG A 494 2.33 4.27 10.14
N HIS A 495 2.11 3.15 9.46
CA HIS A 495 2.16 3.06 7.99
C HIS A 495 0.99 3.78 7.29
N GLU A 496 -0.09 4.02 8.02
CA GLU A 496 -1.33 4.64 7.54
C GLU A 496 -1.45 6.12 7.94
N LEU A 497 -0.60 6.56 8.87
CA LEU A 497 -0.58 7.92 9.43
C LEU A 497 -0.18 8.97 8.39
N GLN A 498 0.83 8.68 7.55
CA GLN A 498 1.41 9.66 6.62
C GLN A 498 0.39 10.22 5.61
N GLN A 499 -0.42 9.34 5.01
CA GLN A 499 -1.44 9.76 4.03
C GLN A 499 -2.50 10.66 4.68
N ARG A 500 -2.81 10.41 5.94
CA ARG A 500 -3.78 11.20 6.71
C ARG A 500 -3.22 12.55 7.07
N LEU A 501 -1.97 12.63 7.52
CA LEU A 501 -1.27 13.91 7.73
C LEU A 501 -1.16 14.72 6.43
N ALA A 502 -1.05 14.09 5.25
CA ALA A 502 -1.07 14.82 3.98
C ALA A 502 -2.39 15.56 3.74
N ILE A 503 -3.54 14.99 4.15
CA ILE A 503 -4.85 15.65 4.05
C ILE A 503 -4.91 16.91 4.92
N PHE A 504 -4.26 16.89 6.10
CA PHE A 504 -4.12 18.10 6.93
C PHE A 504 -3.37 19.18 6.17
N TYR A 505 -2.21 18.86 5.60
CA TYR A 505 -1.45 19.83 4.81
C TYR A 505 -2.25 20.40 3.63
N THR A 506 -3.09 19.59 2.98
CA THR A 506 -4.01 20.08 1.95
C THR A 506 -5.01 21.10 2.51
N ALA A 507 -5.55 20.90 3.72
CA ALA A 507 -6.42 21.88 4.37
C ALA A 507 -5.71 23.22 4.65
N SER A 508 -4.40 23.18 4.94
CA SER A 508 -3.57 24.40 5.04
C SER A 508 -3.53 25.17 3.72
N ALA A 509 -3.43 24.49 2.57
CA ALA A 509 -3.45 25.16 1.27
C ALA A 509 -4.79 25.86 1.00
N PHE A 510 -5.90 25.18 1.27
CA PHE A 510 -7.24 25.75 1.11
C PHE A 510 -7.53 26.89 2.08
N SER A 511 -6.90 26.91 3.26
CA SER A 511 -7.04 28.00 4.24
C SER A 511 -6.68 29.36 3.67
N GLY A 512 -5.69 29.44 2.77
CA GLY A 512 -5.29 30.69 2.14
C GLY A 512 -6.40 31.28 1.26
N ALA A 513 -7.07 30.44 0.47
CA ALA A 513 -8.20 30.86 -0.35
C ALA A 513 -9.40 31.29 0.50
N LEU A 514 -9.73 30.52 1.54
CA LEU A 514 -10.84 30.85 2.44
C LEU A 514 -10.57 32.11 3.26
N SER A 515 -9.34 32.32 3.73
CA SER A 515 -8.94 33.53 4.47
C SER A 515 -9.14 34.79 3.62
N GLY A 516 -8.72 34.79 2.35
CA GLY A 516 -8.96 35.91 1.45
C GLY A 516 -10.46 36.15 1.18
N LEU A 517 -11.24 35.09 1.02
CA LEU A 517 -12.69 35.19 0.81
C LEU A 517 -13.43 35.74 2.04
N LEU A 518 -13.10 35.25 3.24
CA LEU A 518 -13.67 35.73 4.49
C LEU A 518 -13.30 37.19 4.73
N ALA A 519 -12.03 37.55 4.52
CA ALA A 519 -11.58 38.93 4.59
C ALA A 519 -12.37 39.84 3.64
N PHE A 520 -12.61 39.41 2.39
CA PHE A 520 -13.43 40.18 1.43
C PHE A 520 -14.87 40.40 1.91
N GLY A 521 -15.48 39.37 2.51
CA GLY A 521 -16.81 39.47 3.09
C GLY A 521 -16.86 40.40 4.29
N ILE A 522 -15.89 40.27 5.20
CA ILE A 522 -15.80 41.03 6.45
C ILE A 522 -15.39 42.49 6.21
N ALA A 523 -14.59 42.76 5.18
CA ALA A 523 -14.19 44.11 4.80
C ALA A 523 -15.39 45.03 4.51
N ARG A 524 -16.55 44.46 4.12
CA ARG A 524 -17.81 45.22 3.94
C ARG A 524 -18.40 45.77 5.24
N LEU A 525 -17.90 45.33 6.40
CA LEU A 525 -18.26 45.84 7.71
C LEU A 525 -17.37 47.01 8.16
N ASP A 526 -16.48 47.51 7.29
CA ASP A 526 -15.69 48.69 7.61
C ASP A 526 -16.58 49.90 7.93
N GLY A 527 -16.30 50.55 9.07
CA GLY A 527 -17.10 51.64 9.61
C GLY A 527 -18.42 51.20 10.29
N ALA A 528 -18.80 49.93 10.20
CA ALA A 528 -19.98 49.43 10.90
C ALA A 528 -19.79 49.57 12.41
N ARG A 529 -20.74 50.25 13.08
CA ARG A 529 -20.68 50.61 14.51
C ARG A 529 -19.43 51.42 14.91
N GLY A 530 -18.80 52.14 13.97
CA GLY A 530 -17.58 52.91 14.22
C GLY A 530 -16.32 52.05 14.39
N ILE A 531 -16.38 50.76 14.03
CA ILE A 531 -15.26 49.82 14.13
C ILE A 531 -14.61 49.66 12.75
N ALA A 532 -13.29 49.76 12.67
CA ALA A 532 -12.54 49.57 11.44
C ALA A 532 -12.61 48.12 10.94
N GLY A 533 -12.65 47.92 9.62
CA GLY A 533 -12.80 46.62 8.96
C GLY A 533 -11.79 45.56 9.43
N TRP A 534 -10.53 45.95 9.62
CA TRP A 534 -9.49 45.04 10.10
C TRP A 534 -9.77 44.45 11.49
N ARG A 535 -10.48 45.20 12.36
CA ARG A 535 -10.85 44.73 13.70
C ARG A 535 -11.93 43.66 13.62
N TRP A 536 -12.87 43.80 12.69
CA TRP A 536 -13.92 42.81 12.46
C TRP A 536 -13.36 41.46 12.03
N ILE A 537 -12.27 41.43 11.26
CA ILE A 537 -11.58 40.19 10.87
C ILE A 537 -11.20 39.40 12.13
N PHE A 538 -10.48 40.04 13.05
CA PHE A 538 -10.03 39.40 14.30
C PHE A 538 -11.19 39.06 15.25
N LEU A 539 -12.20 39.92 15.35
CA LEU A 539 -13.33 39.71 16.26
C LEU A 539 -14.22 38.55 15.81
N ILE A 540 -14.59 38.48 14.53
CA ILE A 540 -15.49 37.46 14.00
C ILE A 540 -14.76 36.12 13.94
N GLU A 541 -13.58 36.08 13.34
CA GLU A 541 -12.85 34.83 13.16
C GLU A 541 -12.36 34.27 14.50
N GLY A 542 -11.89 35.14 15.40
CA GLY A 542 -11.57 34.75 16.78
C GLY A 542 -12.78 34.16 17.52
N ALA A 543 -13.96 34.77 17.41
CA ALA A 543 -15.17 34.25 18.03
C ALA A 543 -15.61 32.88 17.45
N VAL A 544 -15.50 32.70 16.13
CA VAL A 544 -15.76 31.41 15.46
C VAL A 544 -14.79 30.34 15.96
N THR A 545 -13.51 30.69 16.11
CA THR A 545 -12.49 29.80 16.66
C THR A 545 -12.78 29.42 18.12
N VAL A 546 -13.21 30.37 18.96
CA VAL A 546 -13.65 30.07 20.34
C VAL A 546 -14.85 29.13 20.35
N ALA A 547 -15.85 29.39 19.50
CA ALA A 547 -17.02 28.52 19.39
C ALA A 547 -16.65 27.10 18.93
N ALA A 548 -15.74 26.98 17.95
CA ALA A 548 -15.20 25.69 17.54
C ALA A 548 -14.51 24.97 18.72
N GLY A 549 -13.67 25.68 19.48
CA GLY A 549 -12.99 25.16 20.66
C GLY A 549 -13.94 24.68 21.76
N LEU A 550 -15.09 25.33 21.95
CA LEU A 550 -16.11 24.90 22.91
C LEU A 550 -16.84 23.62 22.48
N VAL A 551 -17.00 23.40 21.17
CA VAL A 551 -17.66 22.21 20.62
C VAL A 551 -16.68 21.03 20.50
N MET A 552 -15.38 21.28 20.38
CA MET A 552 -14.37 20.24 20.17
C MET A 552 -14.32 19.12 21.22
N PRO A 553 -14.50 19.35 22.54
CA PRO A 553 -14.54 18.27 23.52
C PRO A 553 -15.65 17.24 23.27
N LEU A 554 -16.71 17.63 22.57
CA LEU A 554 -17.84 16.76 22.23
C LEU A 554 -17.58 15.97 20.94
N LEU A 555 -16.77 16.53 20.02
CA LEU A 555 -16.52 15.95 18.71
C LEU A 555 -15.26 15.07 18.69
N ILE A 556 -14.20 15.48 19.40
CA ILE A 556 -12.93 14.77 19.46
C ILE A 556 -13.03 13.66 20.51
N ILE A 557 -12.86 12.42 20.07
CA ILE A 557 -12.73 11.27 20.96
C ILE A 557 -11.27 10.87 20.99
N ASP A 558 -10.70 10.88 22.19
CA ASP A 558 -9.27 10.72 22.43
C ASP A 558 -8.74 9.35 22.06
N THR A 559 -9.46 8.32 22.48
CA THR A 559 -9.06 6.93 22.36
C THR A 559 -10.19 6.09 21.79
N PRO A 560 -9.87 5.02 21.04
CA PRO A 560 -10.87 4.08 20.52
C PRO A 560 -11.83 3.54 21.60
N GLU A 561 -11.32 3.28 22.81
CA GLU A 561 -12.09 2.76 23.94
C GLU A 561 -13.27 3.65 24.35
N ARG A 562 -13.12 4.97 24.23
CA ARG A 562 -14.13 5.96 24.65
C ARG A 562 -15.13 6.29 23.54
N ALA A 563 -15.04 5.62 22.40
CA ALA A 563 -15.83 5.94 21.21
C ALA A 563 -17.27 5.42 21.29
N LYS A 564 -18.22 6.28 21.70
CA LYS A 564 -19.64 5.91 21.80
C LYS A 564 -20.32 5.52 20.47
N TRP A 565 -19.71 5.83 19.34
CA TRP A 565 -20.26 5.59 17.99
C TRP A 565 -19.71 4.32 17.31
N LEU A 566 -18.70 3.70 17.93
CA LEU A 566 -18.24 2.36 17.56
C LEU A 566 -18.99 1.35 18.43
N SER A 567 -19.40 0.24 17.82
CA SER A 567 -19.83 -0.94 18.57
C SER A 567 -18.67 -1.52 19.36
N ASP A 568 -18.96 -2.31 20.39
CA ASP A 568 -17.91 -2.87 21.25
C ASP A 568 -16.96 -3.81 20.47
N ASP A 569 -17.50 -4.54 19.48
CA ASP A 569 -16.69 -5.32 18.53
C ASP A 569 -15.80 -4.41 17.67
N GLU A 570 -16.34 -3.34 17.09
CA GLU A 570 -15.52 -2.40 16.31
C GLU A 570 -14.41 -1.74 17.16
N LYS A 571 -14.65 -1.47 18.46
CA LYS A 571 -13.61 -0.96 19.38
C LYS A 571 -12.53 -2.00 19.64
N ARG A 572 -12.92 -3.25 19.92
CA ARG A 572 -12.00 -4.38 20.12
C ARG A 572 -11.12 -4.56 18.88
N PHE A 573 -11.71 -4.49 17.68
CA PHE A 573 -10.97 -4.56 16.42
C PHE A 573 -9.91 -3.45 16.31
N VAL A 574 -10.27 -2.21 16.61
CA VAL A 574 -9.33 -1.07 16.51
C VAL A 574 -8.19 -1.21 17.52
N ASP A 575 -8.49 -1.61 18.77
CA ASP A 575 -7.46 -1.82 19.81
C ASP A 575 -6.48 -2.94 19.42
N LEU A 576 -6.99 -4.11 19.04
CA LEU A 576 -6.17 -5.24 18.60
C LEU A 576 -5.31 -4.88 17.37
N ARG A 577 -5.89 -4.17 16.39
CA ARG A 577 -5.16 -3.67 15.22
C ARG A 577 -4.02 -2.72 15.57
N LEU A 578 -4.21 -1.85 16.56
CA LEU A 578 -3.16 -0.92 17.01
C LEU A 578 -2.06 -1.67 17.78
N ARG A 579 -2.43 -2.62 18.65
CA ARG A 579 -1.48 -3.47 19.38
C ARG A 579 -0.59 -4.29 18.46
N LEU A 580 -1.15 -4.93 17.44
CA LEU A 580 -0.40 -5.67 16.41
C LEU A 580 0.57 -4.78 15.63
N SER A 581 0.23 -3.50 15.47
CA SER A 581 1.07 -2.52 14.79
C SER A 581 2.17 -1.92 15.69
N GLY A 582 2.31 -2.40 16.94
CA GLY A 582 3.23 -1.84 17.92
C GLY A 582 2.85 -0.43 18.39
N VAL A 583 1.55 -0.10 18.31
CA VAL A 583 0.98 1.16 18.80
C VAL A 583 0.17 0.82 20.05
N ARG A 584 0.84 0.72 21.21
CA ARG A 584 0.13 0.58 22.49
C ARG A 584 -0.45 1.93 22.91
N ALA A 585 -1.73 1.95 23.28
CA ALA A 585 -2.45 3.13 23.77
C ALA A 585 -2.01 3.56 25.20
N SER A 586 -1.08 2.84 25.82
CA SER A 586 -0.55 3.12 27.15
C SER A 586 0.86 3.70 27.08
N THR A 587 1.02 4.82 27.78
CA THR A 587 2.22 5.64 28.05
C THR A 587 3.39 4.91 28.73
N GLU A 588 3.47 3.58 28.62
CA GLU A 588 4.39 2.72 29.37
C GLU A 588 5.13 1.76 28.42
N GLU A 589 6.05 2.28 27.62
CA GLU A 589 7.15 1.49 27.05
C GLU A 589 8.46 2.24 27.27
N GLY A 590 9.08 1.97 28.42
CA GLY A 590 10.29 1.13 28.52
C GLY A 590 11.51 1.37 27.64
N ASP A 591 11.42 2.03 26.49
CA ASP A 591 12.61 2.42 25.72
C ASP A 591 13.13 3.74 26.30
N LYS A 592 14.14 3.66 27.17
CA LYS A 592 14.82 4.83 27.73
C LYS A 592 15.15 5.81 26.60
N PHE A 593 14.50 6.97 26.61
CA PHE A 593 14.75 8.05 25.66
C PHE A 593 16.25 8.35 25.60
N SER A 594 16.89 7.98 24.50
CA SER A 594 18.33 8.14 24.35
C SER A 594 18.64 9.51 23.75
N TRP A 595 19.03 10.45 24.60
CA TRP A 595 19.51 11.77 24.20
C TRP A 595 20.61 11.71 23.15
N LYS A 596 21.53 10.75 23.28
CA LYS A 596 22.62 10.53 22.32
C LYS A 596 22.08 10.18 20.93
N LEU A 597 21.03 9.37 20.88
CA LEU A 597 20.41 8.91 19.64
C LEU A 597 19.58 10.02 18.97
N LEU A 598 18.92 10.85 19.77
CA LEU A 598 18.24 12.08 19.33
C LEU A 598 19.22 13.02 18.61
N PHE A 599 20.30 13.44 19.28
CA PHE A 599 21.27 14.37 18.70
C PHE A 599 21.97 13.81 17.47
N LYS A 600 22.32 12.52 17.48
CA LYS A 600 22.88 11.84 16.30
C LYS A 600 21.92 11.86 15.11
N THR A 601 20.62 11.73 15.36
CA THR A 601 19.59 11.82 14.30
C THR A 601 19.42 13.24 13.82
N MET A 602 19.40 14.21 14.73
CA MET A 602 19.27 15.63 14.41
C MET A 602 20.43 16.20 13.59
N ILE A 603 21.59 15.55 13.53
CA ILE A 603 22.77 15.98 12.75
C ILE A 603 22.99 15.06 11.53
N ASP A 604 22.08 14.10 11.28
CA ASP A 604 22.18 13.26 10.08
C ASP A 604 22.11 14.13 8.82
N TRP A 605 23.07 13.94 7.92
CA TRP A 605 23.22 14.77 6.73
C TRP A 605 21.95 14.75 5.85
N LYS A 606 21.19 13.65 5.80
CA LYS A 606 19.94 13.57 5.02
C LYS A 606 18.85 14.45 5.62
N ILE A 607 18.80 14.55 6.95
CA ILE A 607 17.87 15.44 7.64
C ILE A 607 18.32 16.89 7.49
N MET A 608 19.62 17.18 7.56
CA MET A 608 20.14 18.53 7.30
C MET A 608 19.85 19.03 5.89
N MET A 609 20.06 18.18 4.88
CA MET A 609 19.67 18.49 3.51
C MET A 609 18.15 18.66 3.42
N GLY A 610 17.37 17.78 4.06
CA GLY A 610 15.92 17.91 4.17
C GLY A 610 15.46 19.25 4.76
N ILE A 611 16.12 19.77 5.80
CA ILE A 611 15.79 21.07 6.41
C ILE A 611 16.03 22.22 5.42
N ILE A 612 17.16 22.20 4.70
CA ILE A 612 17.45 23.21 3.67
C ILE A 612 16.39 23.16 2.55
N LEU A 613 16.01 21.95 2.12
CA LEU A 613 14.90 21.77 1.18
C LEU A 613 13.59 22.33 1.75
N ALA A 614 13.29 22.08 3.04
CA ALA A 614 12.11 22.61 3.71
C ALA A 614 12.13 24.15 3.83
N TRP A 615 13.31 24.78 3.85
CA TRP A 615 13.44 26.24 3.78
C TRP A 615 13.06 26.82 2.41
N ALA A 616 13.30 26.10 1.31
CA ALA A 616 12.80 26.49 -0.01
C ALA A 616 11.26 26.49 -0.11
N ASN A 617 10.57 25.77 0.79
CA ASN A 617 9.13 25.91 0.96
C ASN A 617 8.76 27.01 1.98
N SER A 618 9.28 26.92 3.21
CA SER A 618 8.82 27.74 4.33
C SER A 618 9.14 29.23 4.17
N VAL A 619 10.30 29.58 3.60
CA VAL A 619 10.69 30.99 3.38
C VAL A 619 9.74 31.66 2.38
N PRO A 620 9.55 31.13 1.15
CA PRO A 620 8.61 31.74 0.21
C PRO A 620 7.16 31.60 0.67
N ASN A 621 6.77 30.47 1.29
CA ASN A 621 5.41 30.29 1.76
C ASN A 621 5.02 31.35 2.81
N ALA A 622 5.86 31.57 3.83
CA ALA A 622 5.63 32.60 4.83
C ALA A 622 5.60 33.99 4.18
N ALA A 623 6.58 34.30 3.33
CA ALA A 623 6.65 35.58 2.64
C ALA A 623 5.37 35.89 1.85
N PHE A 624 4.96 35.00 0.95
CA PHE A 624 3.73 35.18 0.17
C PHE A 624 2.48 35.16 1.04
N LYS A 625 2.40 34.33 2.08
CA LYS A 625 1.21 34.25 2.93
C LYS A 625 0.87 35.58 3.62
N PHE A 626 1.86 36.35 4.06
CA PHE A 626 1.63 37.63 4.73
C PHE A 626 1.59 38.85 3.81
N THR A 627 2.13 38.73 2.58
CA THR A 627 2.31 39.89 1.67
C THR A 627 1.57 39.78 0.35
N MET A 628 1.04 38.62 -0.02
CA MET A 628 0.36 38.43 -1.31
C MET A 628 -0.84 39.38 -1.53
N PRO A 629 -1.74 39.63 -0.55
CA PRO A 629 -2.79 40.63 -0.74
C PRO A 629 -2.23 42.02 -1.02
N GLN A 630 -1.09 42.38 -0.40
CA GLN A 630 -0.38 43.64 -0.65
C GLN A 630 0.26 43.68 -2.04
N ILE A 631 0.87 42.58 -2.50
CA ILE A 631 1.43 42.45 -3.85
C ILE A 631 0.32 42.63 -4.89
N ILE A 632 -0.84 41.99 -4.71
CA ILE A 632 -1.97 42.12 -5.64
C ILE A 632 -2.56 43.53 -5.60
N LYS A 633 -2.65 44.17 -4.43
CA LYS A 633 -3.10 45.57 -4.31
C LYS A 633 -2.18 46.53 -5.06
N GLN A 634 -0.88 46.28 -5.08
CA GLN A 634 0.08 47.06 -5.86
C GLN A 634 -0.11 46.92 -7.38
N LEU A 635 -0.80 45.88 -7.87
CA LEU A 635 -1.15 45.74 -9.28
C LEU A 635 -2.28 46.68 -9.73
N GLY A 636 -2.85 47.49 -8.81
CA GLY A 636 -3.91 48.45 -9.10
C GLY A 636 -5.32 47.98 -8.76
N PHE A 637 -5.47 46.81 -8.14
CA PHE A 637 -6.76 46.32 -7.66
C PHE A 637 -7.17 46.99 -6.33
N SER A 638 -8.48 47.15 -6.11
CA SER A 638 -9.00 47.63 -4.82
C SER A 638 -8.70 46.63 -3.69
N THR A 639 -8.67 47.08 -2.42
CA THR A 639 -8.39 46.22 -1.25
C THR A 639 -9.24 44.94 -1.25
N ALA A 640 -10.55 45.10 -1.48
CA ALA A 640 -11.51 44.00 -1.51
C ALA A 640 -11.23 43.03 -2.68
N GLN A 641 -11.00 43.56 -3.90
CA GLN A 641 -10.62 42.73 -5.04
C GLN A 641 -9.30 42.00 -4.82
N SER A 642 -8.30 42.63 -4.18
CA SER A 642 -7.01 42.01 -3.90
C SER A 642 -7.12 40.80 -2.98
N GLN A 643 -8.00 40.85 -1.97
CA GLN A 643 -8.28 39.71 -1.09
C GLN A 643 -8.91 38.56 -1.88
N LEU A 644 -9.90 38.84 -2.73
CA LEU A 644 -10.55 37.83 -3.57
C LEU A 644 -9.58 37.18 -4.57
N LEU A 645 -8.71 37.98 -5.18
CA LEU A 645 -7.71 37.53 -6.16
C LEU A 645 -6.56 36.71 -5.53
N THR A 646 -6.50 36.58 -4.21
CA THR A 646 -5.59 35.62 -3.57
C THR A 646 -6.07 34.17 -3.71
N MET A 647 -7.38 33.95 -3.94
CA MET A 647 -7.96 32.61 -4.01
C MET A 647 -7.38 31.76 -5.16
N PRO A 648 -7.35 32.23 -6.43
CA PRO A 648 -6.91 31.39 -7.54
C PRO A 648 -5.47 30.88 -7.40
N PRO A 649 -4.47 31.71 -7.00
CA PRO A 649 -3.12 31.22 -6.69
C PRO A 649 -3.11 30.04 -5.70
N TYR A 650 -3.86 30.14 -4.59
CA TYR A 650 -3.92 29.07 -3.60
C TYR A 650 -4.57 27.78 -4.14
N VAL A 651 -5.65 27.91 -4.92
CA VAL A 651 -6.30 26.76 -5.57
C VAL A 651 -5.36 26.05 -6.54
N CYS A 652 -4.66 26.81 -7.38
CA CYS A 652 -3.65 26.28 -8.30
C CYS A 652 -2.52 25.54 -7.54
N GLY A 653 -2.05 26.11 -6.42
CA GLY A 653 -1.08 25.46 -5.54
C GLY A 653 -1.58 24.13 -4.96
N GLY A 654 -2.84 24.09 -4.51
CA GLY A 654 -3.46 22.85 -4.01
C GLY A 654 -3.57 21.75 -5.07
N ILE A 655 -4.00 22.11 -6.29
CA ILE A 655 -4.08 21.17 -7.43
C ILE A 655 -2.69 20.65 -7.80
N ALA A 656 -1.68 21.54 -7.87
CA ALA A 656 -0.30 21.18 -8.17
C ALA A 656 0.28 20.20 -7.14
N ALA A 657 0.02 20.42 -5.85
CA ALA A 657 0.47 19.53 -4.79
C ALA A 657 -0.15 18.12 -4.92
N TRP A 658 -1.45 18.05 -5.22
CA TRP A 658 -2.13 16.78 -5.45
C TRP A 658 -1.60 16.03 -6.68
N LEU A 659 -1.43 16.72 -7.82
CA LEU A 659 -0.87 16.14 -9.04
C LEU A 659 0.55 15.64 -8.82
N SER A 660 1.42 16.47 -8.23
CA SER A 660 2.83 16.11 -7.96
C SER A 660 2.94 14.86 -7.09
N GLY A 661 2.13 14.78 -6.01
CA GLY A 661 2.07 13.58 -5.17
C GLY A 661 1.63 12.34 -5.95
N ARG A 662 0.56 12.45 -6.73
CA ARG A 662 -0.02 11.34 -7.51
C ARG A 662 0.96 10.76 -8.54
N PHE A 663 1.71 11.62 -9.23
CA PHE A 663 2.72 11.20 -10.20
C PHE A 663 4.01 10.71 -9.54
N SER A 664 4.46 11.35 -8.46
CA SER A 664 5.63 10.91 -7.69
C SER A 664 5.46 9.49 -7.16
N ASP A 665 4.27 9.14 -6.63
CA ASP A 665 3.98 7.78 -6.17
C ASP A 665 3.85 6.77 -7.32
N ARG A 666 3.44 7.21 -8.51
CA ARG A 666 3.33 6.35 -9.70
C ARG A 666 4.70 6.02 -10.28
N LEU A 667 5.58 7.02 -10.41
CA LEU A 667 6.94 6.86 -10.95
C LEU A 667 7.94 6.32 -9.93
N LYS A 668 7.59 6.30 -8.62
CA LYS A 668 8.47 5.90 -7.50
C LYS A 668 9.78 6.69 -7.42
N TRP A 669 9.81 7.88 -8.01
CA TRP A 669 10.94 8.79 -8.03
C TRP A 669 10.50 10.09 -7.35
N ARG A 670 11.27 10.57 -6.38
CA ARG A 670 10.94 11.73 -5.55
C ARG A 670 11.64 12.99 -6.03
N MET A 671 12.94 12.94 -6.33
CA MET A 671 13.72 14.13 -6.69
C MET A 671 13.09 15.01 -7.81
N PRO A 672 12.63 14.48 -8.97
CA PRO A 672 12.07 15.32 -10.04
C PRO A 672 10.81 16.07 -9.62
N PHE A 673 10.04 15.51 -8.69
CA PHE A 673 8.81 16.10 -8.16
C PHE A 673 9.04 17.11 -7.04
N ILE A 674 10.31 17.26 -6.61
CA ILE A 674 10.77 18.33 -5.72
C ILE A 674 11.45 19.43 -6.55
N VAL A 675 12.38 19.07 -7.42
CA VAL A 675 13.13 20.02 -8.26
C VAL A 675 12.25 20.67 -9.34
N GLY A 676 11.26 19.96 -9.89
CA GLY A 676 10.30 20.50 -10.85
C GLY A 676 9.53 21.69 -10.29
N PRO A 677 8.81 21.55 -9.17
CA PRO A 677 8.14 22.68 -8.51
C PRO A 677 9.10 23.80 -8.06
N MET A 678 10.32 23.46 -7.60
CA MET A 678 11.35 24.48 -7.31
C MET A 678 11.73 25.29 -8.54
N SER A 679 11.84 24.63 -9.71
CA SER A 679 12.13 25.30 -10.99
C SER A 679 11.00 26.24 -11.39
N VAL A 680 9.74 25.81 -11.22
CA VAL A 680 8.56 26.66 -11.47
C VAL A 680 8.57 27.89 -10.54
N LEU A 681 8.90 27.69 -9.26
CA LEU A 681 9.02 28.77 -8.28
C LEU A 681 10.16 29.74 -8.64
N LEU A 682 11.29 29.23 -9.14
CA LEU A 682 12.41 30.04 -9.59
C LEU A 682 12.01 30.93 -10.78
N VAL A 683 11.31 30.36 -11.76
CA VAL A 683 10.73 31.13 -12.89
C VAL A 683 9.75 32.18 -12.38
N ALA A 684 8.85 31.81 -11.46
CA ALA A 684 7.89 32.73 -10.87
C ALA A 684 8.55 33.94 -10.20
N LEU A 685 9.57 33.70 -9.37
CA LEU A 685 10.33 34.77 -8.70
C LEU A 685 11.11 35.64 -9.71
N ALA A 686 11.66 35.05 -10.77
CA ALA A 686 12.33 35.79 -11.83
C ALA A 686 11.36 36.72 -12.59
N VAL A 687 10.17 36.22 -12.92
CA VAL A 687 9.09 37.03 -13.52
C VAL A 687 8.70 38.17 -12.59
N LEU A 688 8.39 37.88 -11.32
CA LEU A 688 7.99 38.89 -10.35
C LEU A 688 9.07 39.95 -10.15
N PHE A 689 10.34 39.55 -10.03
CA PHE A 689 11.45 40.47 -9.83
C PHE A 689 11.68 41.38 -11.06
N ASN A 690 11.65 40.83 -12.28
CA ASN A 690 11.92 41.62 -13.50
C ASN A 690 10.79 42.61 -13.79
N TYR A 691 9.54 42.15 -13.75
CA TYR A 691 8.38 42.96 -14.13
C TYR A 691 7.92 43.92 -13.03
N SER A 692 8.37 43.75 -11.78
CA SER A 692 8.07 44.69 -10.68
C SER A 692 8.56 46.13 -10.93
N LYS A 693 9.46 46.36 -11.89
CA LYS A 693 9.94 47.70 -12.25
C LYS A 693 8.84 48.55 -12.92
N ASN A 694 8.01 47.93 -13.76
CA ASN A 694 6.93 48.58 -14.51
C ASN A 694 5.62 47.81 -14.27
N VAL A 695 5.11 47.90 -13.04
CA VAL A 695 3.91 47.14 -12.61
C VAL A 695 2.70 47.44 -13.49
N ALA A 696 2.48 48.71 -13.85
CA ALA A 696 1.31 49.16 -14.60
C ALA A 696 1.17 48.48 -15.98
N ASP A 697 2.30 48.24 -16.67
CA ASP A 697 2.30 47.66 -18.01
C ASP A 697 2.27 46.12 -17.99
N ASN A 698 2.51 45.49 -16.84
CA ASN A 698 2.77 44.06 -16.72
C ASN A 698 1.87 43.35 -15.71
N VAL A 699 0.69 43.91 -15.40
CA VAL A 699 -0.28 43.34 -14.45
C VAL A 699 -0.57 41.85 -14.73
N PRO A 700 -0.86 41.39 -15.97
CA PRO A 700 -1.13 39.98 -16.25
C PRO A 700 0.08 39.08 -15.94
N ALA A 701 1.29 39.50 -16.33
CA ALA A 701 2.51 38.73 -16.10
C ALA A 701 2.83 38.59 -14.61
N MET A 702 2.65 39.66 -13.83
CA MET A 702 2.85 39.62 -12.38
C MET A 702 1.82 38.72 -11.68
N TYR A 703 0.55 38.79 -12.09
CA TYR A 703 -0.49 37.93 -11.50
C TYR A 703 -0.26 36.45 -11.83
N VAL A 704 0.13 36.13 -13.07
CA VAL A 704 0.56 34.76 -13.45
C VAL A 704 1.80 34.35 -12.64
N GLY A 705 2.75 35.26 -12.41
CA GLY A 705 3.90 35.02 -11.54
C GLY A 705 3.50 34.62 -10.12
N VAL A 706 2.50 35.28 -9.52
CA VAL A 706 1.95 34.90 -8.20
C VAL A 706 1.32 33.50 -8.24
N MET A 707 0.59 33.14 -9.30
CA MET A 707 0.03 31.78 -9.44
C MET A 707 1.12 30.72 -9.57
N LEU A 708 2.13 30.96 -10.42
CA LEU A 708 3.26 30.05 -10.60
C LEU A 708 4.04 29.87 -9.30
N ALA A 709 4.17 30.93 -8.49
CA ALA A 709 4.80 30.84 -7.19
C ALA A 709 4.05 29.85 -6.28
N GLN A 710 2.72 29.92 -6.20
CA GLN A 710 1.95 28.97 -5.39
C GLN A 710 2.00 27.54 -5.95
N ILE A 711 1.97 27.36 -7.27
CA ILE A 711 2.15 26.06 -7.95
C ILE A 711 3.50 25.45 -7.57
N GLY A 712 4.56 26.25 -7.49
CA GLY A 712 5.89 25.80 -7.10
C GLY A 712 6.04 25.53 -5.60
N ILE A 713 5.38 26.30 -4.73
CA ILE A 713 5.54 26.22 -3.26
C ILE A 713 4.86 24.99 -2.66
N TYR A 714 3.58 24.78 -2.95
CA TYR A 714 2.74 23.81 -2.22
C TYR A 714 3.14 22.33 -2.37
N PRO A 715 3.63 21.85 -3.52
CA PRO A 715 4.10 20.47 -3.65
C PRO A 715 5.33 20.12 -2.79
N LEU A 716 6.13 21.13 -2.40
CA LEU A 716 7.47 20.92 -1.85
C LEU A 716 7.46 20.21 -0.49
N LEU A 717 6.76 20.76 0.50
CA LEU A 717 6.86 20.24 1.87
C LEU A 717 6.38 18.77 2.00
N PRO A 718 5.26 18.34 1.38
CA PRO A 718 4.87 16.93 1.36
C PRO A 718 5.91 16.05 0.64
N GLY A 719 6.43 16.50 -0.51
CA GLY A 719 7.43 15.76 -1.29
C GLY A 719 8.74 15.58 -0.52
N ILE A 720 9.24 16.64 0.11
CA ILE A 720 10.47 16.64 0.92
C ILE A 720 10.29 15.73 2.13
N SER A 721 9.16 15.84 2.84
CA SER A 721 8.87 14.98 4.00
C SER A 721 8.81 13.51 3.61
N ALA A 722 8.18 13.18 2.47
CA ALA A 722 8.16 11.82 1.95
C ALA A 722 9.55 11.32 1.56
N TRP A 723 10.35 12.13 0.85
CA TRP A 723 11.68 11.72 0.39
C TRP A 723 12.67 11.53 1.54
N THR A 724 12.70 12.46 2.50
CA THR A 724 13.52 12.33 3.71
C THR A 724 13.05 11.13 4.54
N GLY A 725 11.73 10.97 4.74
CA GLY A 725 11.17 9.85 5.50
C GLY A 725 11.51 8.48 4.92
N ASN A 726 11.41 8.32 3.59
CA ASN A 726 11.71 7.06 2.89
C ASN A 726 13.19 6.66 2.97
N ASN A 727 14.08 7.61 3.27
CA ASN A 727 15.53 7.39 3.37
C ASN A 727 16.04 7.34 4.82
N LEU A 728 15.12 7.28 5.80
CA LEU A 728 15.44 7.10 7.21
C LEU A 728 14.95 5.75 7.71
N ALA A 729 15.87 4.95 8.24
CA ALA A 729 15.58 3.71 8.97
C ALA A 729 16.57 3.59 10.15
N PRO A 730 16.13 3.10 11.34
CA PRO A 730 14.85 2.42 11.66
C PRO A 730 13.65 3.35 11.91
N SER A 731 12.48 2.78 12.25
CA SER A 731 11.21 3.52 12.46
C SER A 731 11.30 4.68 13.47
N TRP A 732 12.02 4.49 14.58
CA TRP A 732 12.22 5.55 15.58
C TRP A 732 13.03 6.73 15.00
N LYS A 733 14.06 6.45 14.19
CA LYS A 733 14.92 7.45 13.56
C LYS A 733 14.11 8.26 12.55
N ARG A 734 13.27 7.58 11.77
CA ARG A 734 12.34 8.23 10.83
C ARG A 734 11.39 9.18 11.55
N SER A 735 10.80 8.75 12.67
CA SER A 735 9.83 9.56 13.43
C SER A 735 10.47 10.82 14.02
N ILE A 736 11.63 10.67 14.68
CA ILE A 736 12.41 11.79 15.23
C ILE A 736 12.88 12.72 14.09
N GLY A 737 13.39 12.14 13.01
CA GLY A 737 13.92 12.88 11.88
C GLY A 737 12.87 13.73 11.17
N LEU A 738 11.66 13.20 10.98
CA LEU A 738 10.54 13.95 10.39
C LEU A 738 10.02 15.04 11.32
N ALA A 739 9.93 14.78 12.64
CA ALA A 739 9.56 15.81 13.60
C ALA A 739 10.58 16.97 13.60
N TRP A 740 11.88 16.64 13.60
CA TRP A 740 12.94 17.64 13.55
C TRP A 740 12.97 18.40 12.22
N LEU A 741 12.75 17.72 11.09
CA LEU A 741 12.63 18.32 9.77
C LEU A 741 11.56 19.42 9.75
N LEU A 742 10.38 19.15 10.33
CA LEU A 742 9.28 20.12 10.39
C LEU A 742 9.58 21.27 11.37
N ALA A 743 10.08 20.96 12.56
CA ALA A 743 10.40 21.96 13.59
C ALA A 743 11.51 22.93 13.13
N ALA A 744 12.63 22.41 12.65
CA ALA A 744 13.73 23.22 12.12
C ALA A 744 13.40 23.84 10.76
N GLY A 745 12.51 23.22 9.98
CA GLY A 745 11.93 23.81 8.77
C GLY A 745 11.19 25.12 9.07
N ASN A 746 10.49 25.21 10.20
CA ASN A 746 9.79 26.44 10.60
C ASN A 746 10.72 27.63 10.88
N LEU A 747 12.02 27.42 11.13
CA LEU A 747 13.00 28.52 11.22
C LEU A 747 13.07 29.32 9.92
N GLY A 748 12.81 28.69 8.77
CA GLY A 748 12.68 29.40 7.49
C GLY A 748 11.53 30.41 7.48
N SER A 749 10.46 30.18 8.24
CA SER A 749 9.35 31.14 8.34
C SER A 749 9.78 32.46 8.99
N ILE A 750 10.71 32.43 9.96
CA ILE A 750 11.28 33.62 10.60
C ILE A 750 12.02 34.47 9.56
N ILE A 751 12.74 33.82 8.62
CA ILE A 751 13.41 34.52 7.52
C ILE A 751 12.34 35.09 6.57
N GLY A 752 11.38 34.26 6.14
CA GLY A 752 10.32 34.64 5.20
C GLY A 752 9.48 35.85 5.64
N THR A 753 9.23 36.01 6.93
CA THR A 753 8.49 37.16 7.47
C THR A 753 9.27 38.48 7.51
N ASN A 754 10.59 38.45 7.31
CA ASN A 754 11.44 39.65 7.42
C ASN A 754 12.08 40.09 6.10
N ILE A 755 11.93 39.34 5.01
CA ILE A 755 12.60 39.63 3.73
C ILE A 755 11.84 40.61 2.84
N PHE A 756 10.52 40.75 3.01
CA PHE A 756 9.72 41.76 2.30
C PHE A 756 9.64 43.05 3.12
N LEU A 757 10.51 44.01 2.80
CA LEU A 757 10.59 45.30 3.48
C LEU A 757 9.72 46.34 2.78
N ASP A 758 8.87 47.05 3.52
CA ASP A 758 7.96 48.05 2.93
C ASP A 758 8.71 49.17 2.19
N ARG A 759 9.92 49.53 2.63
CA ARG A 759 10.80 50.52 1.97
C ARG A 759 11.26 50.12 0.56
N GLU A 760 11.16 48.83 0.24
CA GLU A 760 11.63 48.23 -1.00
C GLU A 760 10.49 47.99 -2.01
N GLY A 761 9.24 48.25 -1.62
CA GLY A 761 8.09 48.13 -2.51
C GLY A 761 8.15 49.13 -3.67
N PRO A 762 7.72 48.76 -4.90
CA PRO A 762 7.12 47.48 -5.30
C PRO A 762 8.13 46.41 -5.72
N ARG A 763 9.43 46.72 -5.74
CA ARG A 763 10.46 45.85 -6.34
C ARG A 763 10.92 44.71 -5.43
N TYR A 764 10.89 44.90 -4.11
CA TYR A 764 11.27 43.94 -3.08
C TYR A 764 12.52 43.09 -3.41
N PRO A 765 13.67 43.70 -3.78
CA PRO A 765 14.89 42.96 -4.13
C PRO A 765 15.37 42.02 -3.03
N THR A 766 15.25 42.39 -1.75
CA THR A 766 15.63 41.50 -0.66
C THR A 766 14.68 40.30 -0.58
N GLY A 767 13.36 40.53 -0.72
CA GLY A 767 12.34 39.49 -0.69
C GLY A 767 12.53 38.43 -1.78
N TYR A 768 12.60 38.87 -3.03
CA TYR A 768 12.78 37.97 -4.17
C TYR A 768 14.20 37.37 -4.21
N GLY A 769 15.23 38.17 -3.92
CA GLY A 769 16.63 37.73 -3.95
C GLY A 769 16.96 36.67 -2.90
N THR A 770 16.54 36.88 -1.64
CA THR A 770 16.76 35.88 -0.57
C THR A 770 16.00 34.58 -0.87
N SER A 771 14.75 34.69 -1.34
CA SER A 771 13.96 33.51 -1.73
C SER A 771 14.65 32.73 -2.85
N LEU A 772 15.13 33.42 -3.89
CA LEU A 772 15.83 32.81 -5.03
C LEU A 772 17.15 32.14 -4.58
N GLY A 773 17.93 32.79 -3.72
CA GLY A 773 19.17 32.21 -3.18
C GLY A 773 18.94 30.91 -2.42
N ILE A 774 17.90 30.86 -1.58
CA ILE A 774 17.55 29.65 -0.81
C ILE A 774 17.04 28.55 -1.74
N ILE A 775 16.27 28.88 -2.78
CA ILE A 775 15.80 27.89 -3.77
C ILE A 775 16.97 27.32 -4.57
N CYS A 776 17.91 28.15 -5.04
CA CYS A 776 19.11 27.68 -5.73
C CYS A 776 19.96 26.75 -4.83
N LEU A 777 20.12 27.11 -3.56
CA LEU A 777 20.80 26.27 -2.58
C LEU A 777 20.06 24.94 -2.39
N ALA A 778 18.73 24.97 -2.28
CA ALA A 778 17.90 23.78 -2.13
C ALA A 778 17.95 22.86 -3.37
N VAL A 779 17.94 23.41 -4.59
CA VAL A 779 18.13 22.64 -5.83
C VAL A 779 19.49 21.95 -5.83
N LEU A 780 20.55 22.67 -5.45
CA LEU A 780 21.89 22.09 -5.33
C LEU A 780 21.90 20.95 -4.28
N CYS A 781 21.31 21.17 -3.10
CA CYS A 781 21.17 20.14 -2.07
C CYS A 781 20.38 18.92 -2.56
N ALA A 782 19.29 19.11 -3.32
CA ALA A 782 18.51 18.02 -3.91
C ALA A 782 19.36 17.20 -4.89
N LEU A 783 20.11 17.85 -5.78
CA LEU A 783 20.97 17.17 -6.75
C LEU A 783 22.13 16.42 -6.08
N ILE A 784 22.74 17.01 -5.04
CA ILE A 784 23.78 16.35 -4.24
C ILE A 784 23.21 15.14 -3.51
N MET A 785 22.06 15.30 -2.86
CA MET A 785 21.38 14.21 -2.15
C MET A 785 21.06 13.06 -3.11
N GLU A 786 20.46 13.36 -4.26
CA GLU A 786 20.17 12.37 -5.31
C GLU A 786 21.43 11.64 -5.78
N PHE A 787 22.48 12.38 -6.10
CA PHE A 787 23.74 11.78 -6.55
C PHE A 787 24.35 10.86 -5.49
N CYS A 788 24.34 11.27 -4.21
CA CYS A 788 24.83 10.46 -3.10
C CYS A 788 24.00 9.19 -2.89
N LEU A 789 22.67 9.28 -2.99
CA LEU A 789 21.77 8.13 -2.84
C LEU A 789 21.91 7.17 -4.03
N TRP A 790 21.97 7.69 -5.26
CA TRP A 790 22.20 6.93 -6.47
C TRP A 790 23.56 6.20 -6.45
N LYS A 791 24.64 6.90 -6.08
CA LYS A 791 25.98 6.31 -5.96
C LYS A 791 25.99 5.20 -4.89
N SER A 792 25.28 5.41 -3.78
CA SER A 792 25.14 4.41 -2.72
C SER A 792 24.38 3.18 -3.20
N ASN A 793 23.29 3.36 -3.93
CA ASN A 793 22.53 2.26 -4.53
C ASN A 793 23.38 1.48 -5.54
N LYS A 794 24.09 2.18 -6.45
CA LYS A 794 24.97 1.55 -7.45
C LYS A 794 26.12 0.77 -6.80
N SER A 795 26.70 1.28 -5.72
CA SER A 795 27.74 0.56 -4.96
C SER A 795 27.20 -0.67 -4.24
N ARG A 796 25.93 -0.66 -3.82
CA ARG A 796 25.27 -1.79 -3.16
C ARG A 796 24.83 -2.85 -4.17
N ASP A 797 24.43 -2.46 -5.37
CA ASP A 797 24.08 -3.37 -6.46
C ASP A 797 25.28 -4.19 -6.98
N GLN A 798 26.52 -3.82 -6.63
CA GLN A 798 27.74 -4.57 -6.95
C GLN A 798 27.99 -5.77 -6.03
N LEU A 799 27.31 -5.84 -4.89
CA LEU A 799 27.43 -6.93 -3.92
C LEU A 799 26.25 -7.89 -4.10
N SER A 800 26.49 -9.18 -4.27
CA SER A 800 25.39 -10.14 -4.33
C SER A 800 24.75 -10.31 -2.94
N GLU A 801 23.44 -10.56 -2.91
CA GLU A 801 22.71 -10.78 -1.65
C GLU A 801 23.29 -11.97 -0.86
N ALA A 802 23.85 -12.96 -1.56
CA ALA A 802 24.54 -14.11 -0.98
C ALA A 802 25.85 -13.70 -0.27
N GLU A 803 26.66 -12.83 -0.86
CA GLU A 803 27.89 -12.31 -0.25
C GLU A 803 27.61 -11.45 0.99
N ILE A 804 26.52 -10.67 0.97
CA ILE A 804 26.14 -9.82 2.11
C ILE A 804 25.69 -10.70 3.29
N ARG A 805 24.85 -11.71 3.03
CA ARG A 805 24.37 -12.64 4.07
C ARG A 805 25.43 -13.62 4.58
N GLN A 806 26.54 -13.79 3.85
CA GLN A 806 27.72 -14.51 4.36
C GLN A 806 28.59 -13.65 5.28
N ARG A 807 28.57 -12.32 5.13
CA ARG A 807 29.42 -11.39 5.89
C ARG A 807 28.76 -10.83 7.15
N TYR A 808 27.43 -10.78 7.18
CA TYR A 808 26.68 -10.15 8.27
C TYR A 808 25.51 -11.03 8.69
N SER A 809 25.26 -11.11 10.00
CA SER A 809 24.06 -11.77 10.53
C SER A 809 22.80 -10.91 10.30
N GLN A 810 21.61 -11.51 10.39
CA GLN A 810 20.35 -10.77 10.24
C GLN A 810 20.17 -9.69 11.31
N GLU A 811 20.56 -9.97 12.56
CA GLU A 811 20.54 -8.99 13.66
C GLU A 811 21.50 -7.82 13.42
N GLU A 812 22.69 -8.09 12.86
CA GLU A 812 23.65 -7.05 12.48
C GLU A 812 23.10 -6.16 11.35
N LEU A 813 22.46 -6.75 10.34
CA LEU A 813 21.84 -6.03 9.24
C LEU A 813 20.68 -5.15 9.71
N ASP A 814 19.86 -5.63 10.64
CA ASP A 814 18.75 -4.87 11.23
C ASP A 814 19.25 -3.75 12.15
N ALA A 815 20.32 -4.00 12.93
CA ALA A 815 20.98 -2.99 13.75
C ALA A 815 21.64 -1.88 12.91
N MET A 816 22.11 -2.19 11.70
CA MET A 816 22.66 -1.22 10.76
C MET A 816 21.59 -0.28 10.15
N GLY A 817 20.32 -0.69 10.13
CA GLY A 817 19.22 0.11 9.59
C GLY A 817 19.47 0.54 8.14
N GLU A 818 19.39 1.85 7.86
CA GLU A 818 19.65 2.41 6.51
C GLU A 818 21.09 2.20 5.99
N ARG A 819 22.04 1.91 6.89
CA ARG A 819 23.45 1.62 6.52
C ARG A 819 23.63 0.21 5.98
N SER A 820 22.64 -0.66 6.17
CA SER A 820 22.66 -2.03 5.67
C SER A 820 22.94 -2.06 4.16
N PRO A 821 23.84 -2.93 3.67
CA PRO A 821 24.07 -3.12 2.24
C PRO A 821 22.82 -3.57 1.49
N LEU A 822 21.84 -4.20 2.17
CA LEU A 822 20.56 -4.62 1.59
C LEU A 822 19.54 -3.46 1.48
N TYR A 823 19.78 -2.33 2.14
CA TYR A 823 18.86 -1.20 2.08
C TYR A 823 18.99 -0.49 0.72
N LYS A 824 17.87 -0.32 0.00
CA LYS A 824 17.84 0.54 -1.20
C LYS A 824 17.26 1.89 -0.85
N TYR A 825 18.04 2.95 -1.11
CA TYR A 825 17.57 4.31 -0.94
C TYR A 825 16.56 4.68 -2.02
N THR A 826 15.56 5.47 -1.65
CA THR A 826 14.61 6.05 -2.59
C THR A 826 15.20 7.30 -3.22
N LEU A 827 15.27 7.32 -4.55
CA LEU A 827 15.64 8.49 -5.35
C LEU A 827 14.48 9.48 -5.42
#